data_AF-B8C370-F1
#
_entry.id   AF-B8C370-F1
#
_cell.length_a   1.000
_cell.length_b   1.000
_cell.length_c   1.000
_cell.angle_alpha   90.00
_cell.angle_beta   90.00
_cell.angle_gamma   90.00
#
_symmetry.space_group_name_H-M   'P 1'
#
loop_
_entity.id
_entity.type
_entity.pdbx_description
1 polymer ?
#
loop_
_entity_poly.entity_id
_entity_poly.type
_entity_poly.pdbx_seq_one_letter_code
_entity_poly.pdbx_strand_id
1 'polypeptide(L)'
;MLIMILRMMLLICSPGGSALRHKMDLANFLIQRHEREQQEQGKLEAQAQGAWRGGNEENFVKMVKELSEGKMADEIQKTNNEPDVNKGESKNDENGVPPLDMPKEANKELVVNEGEPKKGGPPKEWEYLQNIMSWQALQHVLLDNNLLPKPIAQTKTARGHSGLPSNETPSLEGARRGTIACATTHPEVQEVMSSMLAFWNDPRGERNDNPQHTNTKLYNATHPHPFLPAPLPPFDDTTPKSSRIRHKRYLTFEPDTGGWNNLRMSFENIIVLAAMSGRTLVLPPDQIIYLLEPRKGDTRRGRNYNDIFNLTDNNELLRRVPIITAEEFLAIEGGNDGLIPIDKYNSTYQKHLLDITKECEERKKSDVFCEDLYDHYRDHGLLADISAEPPHEQCFIFDIDVFNHGEEFITKLSSDVQHRVKKFCGVRPAVYYSKAMHDAPLWHFETMDLRYRMLVHYYAQIFFTDPEIGNYYKRLVRDYLRYHDEVFCAAGKIMLALQYESYERDLVAGVKRSTLDLDSELVGGYSALHIRRGDLQFKEVKFSAKEWYENTKELWKRDEVLYIATDENFKPWFDDFRQSHSGQLRFFSDYHELADLDSIDPTLYGMIDTLIASRGTIFAGTWFSTFSGYIVRLRGYYGMSKFSTYYSYLERKYFMHSWMNVGEGSLYAREYPTGWTGIDGDAFVDNDREGDVDPFKGRAGEAPAVEQGIVKVDVKQANDQRSPLQSKSVARGVSGLPLSSTPAVVGAERGHITCDVEVDRLAYWNEPQGTRDYTFTSPFRDKTPNAKTKYLAFMPDKGGFNNVRMSFEIILIMAVALERTLVLPPEMPMYLLRNDSTKRRRGLDGFFDMQSSSFKKRVKYITMEEFILKEGHPGGQFVTHPKEFEELLKASRGCHQGEVKQAGFDPPCGLVHDYLSQHGTIPNITATHHQCLVFDEGMFNNGTPENDKSAKDFCSSGDRKMVYVTQEMQSPQLLFVRADKPASRMLAHYYGYIHFTDVSLGNYFKRLIRDLLHFRSEIFCAAGKIVNELQENDGASSVDSDGGGGFTALHIRRGDFQYKKMKLSAEEIYDNVKEGLQPKEILYIATDEKDKTFFAPFRDAGHSLFFLDDFRELADLDVMDPNHMGMVETVVASRGRAFVGTFRSTFSGYINRLRGYYGFSMMNSWYGSPEQKYIMHEWENVNLDTYAKEWPDAWIGIDGDVQPSRDKF
;
A
#
# COMPACT_ATOMS: atom_id res chain seq x y z
N MET A 1 15.79 -32.86 -57.23
CA MET A 1 15.23 -34.15 -57.69
C MET A 1 15.14 -35.20 -56.58
N LEU A 2 16.23 -35.51 -55.84
CA LEU A 2 16.28 -36.54 -54.79
C LEU A 2 15.09 -36.52 -53.80
N ILE A 3 14.74 -35.34 -53.28
CA ILE A 3 13.61 -35.08 -52.36
C ILE A 3 12.26 -35.58 -52.91
N MET A 4 12.07 -35.54 -54.22
CA MET A 4 10.83 -35.95 -54.90
C MET A 4 10.71 -37.48 -54.98
N ILE A 5 11.82 -38.18 -55.20
CA ILE A 5 11.88 -39.65 -55.18
C ILE A 5 11.62 -40.17 -53.75
N LEU A 6 12.24 -39.54 -52.75
CA LEU A 6 12.02 -39.83 -51.33
C LEU A 6 10.55 -39.69 -50.90
N ARG A 7 9.84 -38.66 -51.39
CA ARG A 7 8.40 -38.49 -51.14
C ARG A 7 7.53 -39.55 -51.82
N MET A 8 7.96 -40.09 -52.96
CA MET A 8 7.15 -41.03 -53.76
C MET A 8 7.24 -42.48 -53.25
N MET A 9 8.38 -42.90 -52.68
CA MET A 9 8.51 -44.23 -52.07
C MET A 9 7.72 -44.40 -50.75
N LEU A 10 7.32 -43.32 -50.09
CA LEU A 10 6.62 -43.34 -48.80
C LEU A 10 5.10 -43.55 -48.87
N LEU A 11 4.54 -43.76 -50.07
CA LEU A 11 3.10 -43.96 -50.30
C LEU A 11 2.64 -45.42 -50.29
N ILE A 12 3.53 -46.38 -50.00
CA ILE A 12 3.24 -47.82 -50.07
C ILE A 12 3.73 -48.53 -48.78
N CYS A 13 2.90 -49.47 -48.28
CA CYS A 13 3.05 -50.29 -47.06
C CYS A 13 2.69 -49.65 -45.71
N SER A 14 2.23 -50.50 -44.78
CA SER A 14 1.65 -50.20 -43.47
C SER A 14 2.57 -50.64 -42.31
N PRO A 15 2.14 -50.58 -41.04
CA PRO A 15 1.86 -49.37 -40.25
C PRO A 15 2.89 -49.18 -39.11
N GLY A 16 3.39 -47.95 -38.89
CA GLY A 16 4.42 -47.65 -37.87
C GLY A 16 4.57 -46.15 -37.56
N GLY A 17 3.49 -45.51 -37.10
CA GLY A 17 3.28 -44.06 -37.24
C GLY A 17 3.95 -43.08 -36.26
N SER A 18 4.81 -43.52 -35.34
CA SER A 18 5.45 -42.66 -34.32
C SER A 18 6.90 -42.30 -34.67
N ALA A 19 7.79 -43.29 -34.76
CA ALA A 19 9.22 -43.11 -35.01
C ALA A 19 9.55 -42.43 -36.35
N LEU A 20 8.63 -42.49 -37.32
CA LEU A 20 8.79 -41.81 -38.62
C LEU A 20 8.57 -40.28 -38.49
N ARG A 21 7.59 -39.85 -37.69
CA ARG A 21 7.25 -38.43 -37.49
C ARG A 21 8.40 -37.68 -36.82
N HIS A 22 8.92 -38.22 -35.71
CA HIS A 22 10.03 -37.61 -34.97
C HIS A 22 11.32 -37.46 -35.81
N LYS A 23 11.50 -38.28 -36.86
CA LYS A 23 12.60 -38.13 -37.83
C LYS A 23 12.32 -37.05 -38.89
N MET A 24 11.07 -36.86 -39.28
CA MET A 24 10.66 -35.77 -40.18
C MET A 24 10.77 -34.40 -39.49
N ASP A 25 10.35 -34.30 -38.22
CA ASP A 25 10.39 -33.05 -37.46
C ASP A 25 11.84 -32.59 -37.21
N LEU A 26 12.75 -33.53 -36.89
CA LEU A 26 14.18 -33.25 -36.77
C LEU A 26 14.82 -32.82 -38.10
N ALA A 27 14.42 -33.44 -39.22
CA ALA A 27 14.91 -33.05 -40.55
C ALA A 27 14.44 -31.64 -40.93
N ASN A 28 13.16 -31.31 -40.69
CA ASN A 28 12.60 -29.98 -40.92
C ASN A 28 13.29 -28.91 -40.05
N PHE A 29 13.56 -29.21 -38.77
CA PHE A 29 14.28 -28.32 -37.86
C PHE A 29 15.70 -28.00 -38.35
N LEU A 30 16.44 -29.01 -38.81
CA LEU A 30 17.80 -28.83 -39.34
C LEU A 30 17.83 -28.00 -40.64
N ILE A 31 16.85 -28.20 -41.53
CA ILE A 31 16.68 -27.38 -42.75
C ILE A 31 16.40 -25.92 -42.37
N GLN A 32 15.39 -25.67 -41.53
CA GLN A 32 15.04 -24.32 -41.05
C GLN A 32 16.15 -23.66 -40.22
N ARG A 33 17.14 -24.41 -39.72
CA ARG A 33 18.32 -23.86 -39.06
C ARG A 33 19.35 -23.40 -40.09
N HIS A 34 19.69 -24.27 -41.04
CA HIS A 34 20.64 -23.96 -42.12
C HIS A 34 20.17 -22.77 -42.97
N GLU A 35 18.88 -22.69 -43.28
CA GLU A 35 18.27 -21.54 -43.99
C GLU A 35 18.38 -20.22 -43.21
N ARG A 36 18.39 -20.26 -41.87
CA ARG A 36 18.58 -19.08 -41.01
C ARG A 36 20.04 -18.68 -40.89
N GLU A 37 20.94 -19.63 -40.71
CA GLU A 37 22.39 -19.39 -40.63
C GLU A 37 22.89 -18.73 -41.93
N GLN A 38 22.41 -19.19 -43.10
CA GLN A 38 22.63 -18.53 -44.40
C GLN A 38 22.05 -17.10 -44.46
N GLN A 39 20.83 -16.87 -43.95
CA GLN A 39 20.23 -15.52 -43.92
C GLN A 39 20.93 -14.53 -42.97
N GLU A 40 21.58 -15.00 -41.91
CA GLU A 40 22.34 -14.13 -41.01
C GLU A 40 23.73 -13.83 -41.56
N GLN A 41 24.36 -14.79 -42.23
CA GLN A 41 25.64 -14.59 -42.92
C GLN A 41 25.54 -13.53 -44.03
N GLY A 42 24.50 -13.59 -44.88
CA GLY A 42 24.24 -12.55 -45.89
C GLY A 42 23.87 -11.17 -45.31
N LYS A 43 23.36 -11.09 -44.07
CA LYS A 43 23.12 -9.81 -43.38
C LYS A 43 24.41 -9.19 -42.82
N LEU A 44 25.37 -10.01 -42.40
CA LEU A 44 26.68 -9.56 -41.95
C LEU A 44 27.49 -8.99 -43.14
N GLU A 45 27.45 -9.66 -44.29
CA GLU A 45 28.06 -9.14 -45.53
C GLU A 45 27.46 -7.80 -45.96
N ALA A 46 26.14 -7.64 -45.87
CA ALA A 46 25.46 -6.37 -46.16
C ALA A 46 25.78 -5.24 -45.15
N GLN A 47 26.16 -5.56 -43.91
CA GLN A 47 26.61 -4.56 -42.93
C GLN A 47 28.08 -4.16 -43.09
N ALA A 48 28.92 -5.02 -43.70
CA ALA A 48 30.33 -4.72 -43.93
C ALA A 48 30.57 -3.63 -45.01
N GLN A 49 29.61 -3.37 -45.90
CA GLN A 49 29.73 -2.45 -47.04
C GLN A 49 29.22 -1.02 -46.73
N GLY A 50 29.49 -0.52 -45.52
CA GLY A 50 28.77 0.60 -44.90
C GLY A 50 28.63 1.91 -45.70
N ALA A 51 27.38 2.39 -45.80
CA ALA A 51 27.01 3.75 -46.22
C ALA A 51 26.03 4.38 -45.18
N TRP A 52 25.95 5.71 -45.10
CA TRP A 52 25.60 6.41 -43.85
C TRP A 52 24.58 7.57 -43.99
N ARG A 53 23.78 7.77 -42.92
CA ARG A 53 22.79 8.87 -42.68
C ARG A 53 21.63 8.91 -43.70
N GLY A 54 20.89 10.03 -43.72
CA GLY A 54 19.73 10.25 -44.58
C GLY A 54 19.31 11.72 -44.61
N GLY A 55 18.49 12.11 -45.60
CA GLY A 55 17.99 13.48 -45.78
C GLY A 55 17.53 13.79 -47.22
N ASN A 56 16.51 14.64 -47.32
CA ASN A 56 15.82 15.10 -48.54
C ASN A 56 15.01 14.03 -49.32
N GLU A 57 13.72 14.32 -49.52
CA GLU A 57 12.75 13.54 -50.30
C GLU A 57 13.03 13.59 -51.81
N GLU A 58 13.64 14.66 -52.33
CA GLU A 58 14.05 14.75 -53.74
C GLU A 58 15.06 13.65 -54.12
N ASN A 59 15.96 13.28 -53.21
CA ASN A 59 16.88 12.16 -53.39
C ASN A 59 16.14 10.83 -53.46
N PHE A 60 15.07 10.66 -52.67
CA PHE A 60 14.23 9.47 -52.70
C PHE A 60 13.43 9.39 -54.01
N VAL A 61 12.81 10.48 -54.45
CA VAL A 61 12.10 10.56 -55.74
C VAL A 61 13.05 10.28 -56.91
N LYS A 62 14.28 10.81 -56.87
CA LYS A 62 15.32 10.51 -57.86
C LYS A 62 15.70 9.03 -57.85
N MET A 63 15.99 8.47 -56.68
CA MET A 63 16.36 7.06 -56.52
C MET A 63 15.25 6.10 -56.97
N VAL A 64 13.98 6.39 -56.66
CA VAL A 64 12.82 5.62 -57.14
C VAL A 64 12.70 5.67 -58.66
N LYS A 65 13.02 6.81 -59.28
CA LYS A 65 13.04 6.96 -60.74
C LYS A 65 14.16 6.12 -61.37
N GLU A 66 15.38 6.23 -60.85
CA GLU A 66 16.54 5.45 -61.31
C GLU A 66 16.35 3.93 -61.10
N LEU A 67 15.70 3.51 -60.01
CA LEU A 67 15.30 2.12 -59.77
C LEU A 67 14.22 1.62 -60.75
N SER A 68 13.30 2.50 -61.19
CA SER A 68 12.27 2.15 -62.19
C SER A 68 12.83 1.93 -63.60
N GLU A 69 14.07 2.37 -63.86
CA GLU A 69 14.76 2.22 -65.16
C GLU A 69 15.63 0.94 -65.26
N GLY A 70 15.64 0.09 -64.22
CA GLY A 70 15.96 -1.34 -64.35
C GLY A 70 17.41 -1.70 -64.70
N LYS A 71 18.41 -1.04 -64.08
CA LYS A 71 19.84 -1.28 -64.35
C LYS A 71 20.66 -1.67 -63.11
N MET A 72 20.64 -2.95 -62.75
CA MET A 72 21.89 -3.73 -62.66
C MET A 72 21.58 -5.22 -62.43
N ALA A 73 21.88 -6.03 -63.44
CA ALA A 73 22.08 -7.45 -63.30
C ALA A 73 23.41 -7.78 -63.97
N ASP A 74 24.45 -7.97 -63.16
CA ASP A 74 25.73 -8.63 -63.45
C ASP A 74 26.54 -8.69 -62.14
N GLU A 75 27.53 -9.58 -62.05
CA GLU A 75 28.46 -9.79 -60.89
C GLU A 75 28.02 -10.67 -59.69
N ILE A 76 27.14 -11.68 -59.87
CA ILE A 76 27.16 -12.90 -59.04
C ILE A 76 27.54 -14.12 -59.89
N GLN A 77 28.82 -14.19 -60.28
CA GLN A 77 29.39 -15.42 -60.87
C GLN A 77 30.91 -15.54 -60.71
N LYS A 78 31.39 -15.89 -59.51
CA LYS A 78 32.69 -16.59 -59.34
C LYS A 78 32.82 -17.33 -58.00
N THR A 79 33.33 -18.56 -58.11
CA THR A 79 34.06 -19.37 -57.11
C THR A 79 33.39 -19.70 -55.77
N ASN A 80 32.76 -20.89 -55.73
CA ASN A 80 32.67 -21.75 -54.55
C ASN A 80 34.06 -22.26 -54.11
N ASN A 81 34.17 -22.88 -52.92
CA ASN A 81 34.68 -24.25 -52.75
C ASN A 81 34.44 -24.81 -51.33
N GLU A 82 34.10 -26.10 -51.26
CA GLU A 82 33.93 -26.96 -50.06
C GLU A 82 35.27 -27.71 -49.75
N PRO A 83 35.42 -28.74 -48.86
CA PRO A 83 34.42 -29.43 -48.00
C PRO A 83 34.83 -29.87 -46.56
N ASP A 84 33.81 -29.94 -45.68
CA ASP A 84 33.32 -31.06 -44.81
C ASP A 84 34.25 -32.13 -44.15
N VAL A 85 33.66 -32.85 -43.15
CA VAL A 85 33.83 -34.30 -42.77
C VAL A 85 34.24 -34.67 -41.31
N ASN A 86 33.21 -34.99 -40.50
CA ASN A 86 33.07 -36.09 -39.49
C ASN A 86 33.67 -36.11 -38.04
N LYS A 87 33.30 -37.17 -37.31
CA LYS A 87 33.31 -37.40 -35.84
C LYS A 87 34.13 -38.63 -35.41
N GLY A 88 34.45 -38.73 -34.11
CA GLY A 88 34.86 -39.96 -33.40
C GLY A 88 36.39 -40.17 -33.34
N GLU A 89 36.97 -40.89 -32.36
CA GLU A 89 36.42 -41.64 -31.21
C GLU A 89 37.31 -41.46 -29.94
N SER A 90 37.02 -42.19 -28.86
CA SER A 90 37.70 -42.13 -27.55
C SER A 90 39.00 -42.95 -27.44
N LYS A 91 39.93 -42.53 -26.57
CA LYS A 91 40.42 -43.32 -25.40
C LYS A 91 41.41 -42.56 -24.51
N ASN A 92 41.62 -43.10 -23.30
CA ASN A 92 42.64 -42.68 -22.34
C ASN A 92 44.04 -43.16 -22.76
N ASP A 93 45.09 -42.52 -22.25
CA ASP A 93 45.98 -43.17 -21.27
C ASP A 93 46.81 -42.10 -20.50
N GLU A 94 47.43 -42.51 -19.40
CA GLU A 94 48.04 -41.64 -18.37
C GLU A 94 49.52 -41.29 -18.64
N ASN A 95 50.07 -40.28 -17.95
CA ASN A 95 51.29 -40.40 -17.10
C ASN A 95 51.79 -39.05 -16.51
N GLY A 96 52.25 -39.06 -15.25
CA GLY A 96 53.26 -38.12 -14.69
C GLY A 96 52.78 -36.73 -14.21
N VAL A 97 52.31 -36.46 -12.97
CA VAL A 97 52.92 -36.62 -11.61
C VAL A 97 53.96 -35.49 -11.30
N PRO A 98 53.92 -34.82 -10.11
CA PRO A 98 53.93 -33.33 -10.00
C PRO A 98 55.16 -32.82 -9.19
N PRO A 99 55.16 -32.11 -8.01
CA PRO A 99 54.22 -31.20 -7.28
C PRO A 99 54.90 -29.92 -6.67
N LEU A 100 54.22 -29.31 -5.67
CA LEU A 100 54.72 -28.54 -4.50
C LEU A 100 54.56 -27.00 -4.46
N ASP A 101 53.67 -26.57 -3.55
CA ASP A 101 53.85 -25.68 -2.38
C ASP A 101 54.71 -24.38 -2.41
N MET A 102 54.26 -23.43 -1.57
CA MET A 102 54.82 -22.09 -1.34
C MET A 102 56.29 -22.10 -0.85
N PRO A 103 57.06 -21.04 -1.14
CA PRO A 103 57.43 -20.15 -0.02
C PRO A 103 57.58 -18.65 -0.32
N LYS A 104 57.15 -17.85 0.66
CA LYS A 104 57.85 -16.70 1.32
C LYS A 104 58.62 -15.63 0.52
N GLU A 105 58.19 -14.38 0.80
CA GLU A 105 58.99 -13.22 1.27
C GLU A 105 60.11 -12.59 0.40
N ALA A 106 60.09 -11.24 0.38
CA ALA A 106 61.24 -10.33 0.17
C ALA A 106 61.87 -10.28 -1.25
N ASN A 107 62.47 -9.18 -1.71
CA ASN A 107 62.48 -7.79 -1.23
C ASN A 107 62.83 -6.85 -2.40
N LYS A 108 62.27 -5.62 -2.43
CA LYS A 108 62.96 -4.42 -2.96
C LYS A 108 62.27 -3.09 -2.63
N GLU A 109 62.63 -2.58 -1.46
CA GLU A 109 63.08 -1.20 -1.23
C GLU A 109 62.44 -0.06 -2.06
N LEU A 110 61.54 0.68 -1.42
CA LEU A 110 61.44 2.13 -1.60
C LEU A 110 61.43 2.80 -0.21
N VAL A 111 62.60 3.30 0.17
CA VAL A 111 62.84 4.21 1.32
C VAL A 111 63.00 5.62 0.71
N VAL A 112 62.62 6.75 1.30
CA VAL A 112 62.41 7.11 2.72
C VAL A 112 61.31 8.18 2.82
N ASN A 113 60.49 8.16 3.87
CA ASN A 113 60.36 9.26 4.85
C ASN A 113 59.25 8.97 5.87
N GLU A 114 59.55 9.20 7.15
CA GLU A 114 58.71 8.84 8.28
C GLU A 114 57.80 9.99 8.72
N GLY A 115 56.57 9.64 9.11
CA GLY A 115 55.62 10.55 9.76
C GLY A 115 54.56 9.72 10.48
N GLU A 116 54.61 9.69 11.82
CA GLU A 116 53.76 8.80 12.63
C GLU A 116 52.27 9.13 12.56
N PRO A 117 51.39 8.17 12.21
CA PRO A 117 49.99 8.20 12.57
C PRO A 117 49.84 7.67 14.00
N LYS A 118 49.36 8.51 14.92
CA LYS A 118 49.13 8.12 16.32
C LYS A 118 48.02 7.08 16.41
N LYS A 119 48.15 6.11 17.34
CA LYS A 119 47.04 5.23 17.73
C LYS A 119 45.91 6.07 18.34
N GLY A 120 44.76 6.10 17.67
CA GLY A 120 43.48 6.41 18.33
C GLY A 120 42.98 5.18 19.08
N GLY A 121 42.40 5.39 20.27
CA GLY A 121 41.57 4.39 20.94
C GLY A 121 40.15 4.32 20.31
N PRO A 122 39.27 3.44 20.81
CA PRO A 122 37.86 3.48 20.45
C PRO A 122 37.21 4.82 20.84
N PRO A 123 36.07 5.20 20.24
CA PRO A 123 35.33 6.40 20.63
C PRO A 123 34.93 6.37 22.12
N LYS A 124 34.98 7.53 22.79
CA LYS A 124 34.63 7.68 24.23
C LYS A 124 33.26 7.10 24.61
N GLU A 125 32.31 7.08 23.68
CA GLU A 125 30.97 6.55 23.89
C GLU A 125 30.99 5.04 24.22
N TRP A 126 31.97 4.29 23.71
CA TRP A 126 32.09 2.86 23.95
C TRP A 126 32.68 2.52 25.33
N GLU A 127 33.40 3.46 25.98
CA GLU A 127 33.79 3.33 27.39
C GLU A 127 32.58 3.52 28.33
N TYR A 128 31.60 4.34 27.94
CA TYR A 128 30.38 4.57 28.73
C TYR A 128 29.45 3.34 28.72
N LEU A 129 29.22 2.72 27.57
CA LEU A 129 28.33 1.55 27.44
C LEU A 129 28.79 0.33 28.27
N GLN A 130 30.08 0.26 28.64
CA GLN A 130 30.62 -0.77 29.54
C GLN A 130 30.43 -0.44 31.04
N ASN A 131 29.79 0.69 31.37
CA ASN A 131 29.63 1.21 32.73
C ASN A 131 28.17 1.64 33.06
N ILE A 132 27.18 1.16 32.30
CA ILE A 132 25.76 1.34 32.65
C ILE A 132 25.49 0.69 34.01
N MET A 133 24.83 1.43 34.91
CA MET A 133 24.56 0.97 36.28
C MET A 133 23.57 -0.20 36.31
N SER A 134 23.73 -1.11 37.28
CA SER A 134 22.69 -2.09 37.58
C SER A 134 21.41 -1.42 38.10
N TRP A 135 20.27 -2.09 37.97
CA TRP A 135 18.98 -1.57 38.44
C TRP A 135 18.99 -1.15 39.92
N GLN A 136 19.68 -1.91 40.76
CA GLN A 136 19.80 -1.61 42.18
C GLN A 136 20.66 -0.36 42.42
N ALA A 137 21.77 -0.20 41.67
CA ALA A 137 22.61 0.98 41.77
C ALA A 137 21.89 2.25 41.29
N LEU A 138 21.16 2.19 40.16
CA LEU A 138 20.35 3.32 39.68
C LEU A 138 19.26 3.73 40.69
N GLN A 139 18.56 2.76 41.29
CA GLN A 139 17.57 3.06 42.34
C GLN A 139 18.19 3.76 43.55
N HIS A 140 19.33 3.26 44.06
CA HIS A 140 20.04 3.91 45.16
C HIS A 140 20.45 5.35 44.79
N VAL A 141 21.04 5.56 43.61
CA VAL A 141 21.47 6.89 43.16
C VAL A 141 20.28 7.86 43.05
N LEU A 142 19.13 7.41 42.52
CA LEU A 142 17.92 8.24 42.40
C LEU A 142 17.30 8.61 43.76
N LEU A 143 17.37 7.71 44.75
CA LEU A 143 16.86 7.92 46.11
C LEU A 143 17.82 8.76 46.96
N ASP A 144 19.07 8.34 47.08
CA ASP A 144 20.09 8.93 47.97
C ASP A 144 20.42 10.39 47.59
N ASN A 145 20.29 10.75 46.31
CA ASN A 145 20.47 12.11 45.81
C ASN A 145 19.14 12.90 45.67
N ASN A 146 18.00 12.33 46.08
CA ASN A 146 16.67 12.94 45.98
C ASN A 146 16.34 13.42 44.54
N LEU A 147 16.58 12.58 43.53
CA LEU A 147 16.41 12.93 42.12
C LEU A 147 15.06 12.52 41.53
N LEU A 148 14.38 11.54 42.16
CA LEU A 148 13.07 11.08 41.73
C LEU A 148 12.09 12.26 41.59
N PRO A 149 11.32 12.32 40.49
CA PRO A 149 10.27 13.30 40.36
C PRO A 149 9.15 12.99 41.35
N LYS A 150 8.34 13.99 41.70
CA LYS A 150 7.17 13.75 42.53
C LYS A 150 6.14 12.90 41.74
N PRO A 151 5.68 11.75 42.27
CA PRO A 151 4.69 10.93 41.59
C PRO A 151 3.36 11.66 41.36
N ILE A 152 2.63 11.22 40.33
CA ILE A 152 1.32 11.73 39.98
C ILE A 152 0.31 11.05 40.90
N ALA A 153 -0.11 11.77 41.94
CA ALA A 153 -1.09 11.28 42.91
C ALA A 153 -2.31 10.66 42.20
N GLN A 154 -2.66 9.41 42.55
CA GLN A 154 -3.64 8.57 41.83
C GLN A 154 -5.00 9.23 41.54
N THR A 155 -5.42 10.23 42.33
CA THR A 155 -6.64 11.02 42.09
C THR A 155 -6.56 11.87 40.81
N LYS A 156 -5.37 12.10 40.26
CA LYS A 156 -5.14 12.53 38.88
C LYS A 156 -5.19 11.33 37.94
N THR A 157 -6.42 10.87 37.68
CA THR A 157 -6.80 9.93 36.62
C THR A 157 -5.94 10.05 35.36
N ALA A 158 -5.64 8.95 34.69
CA ALA A 158 -5.14 9.01 33.31
C ALA A 158 -6.23 9.61 32.41
N ARG A 159 -5.87 10.59 31.58
CA ARG A 159 -6.79 11.30 30.66
C ARG A 159 -6.13 11.46 29.31
N GLY A 160 -6.83 11.06 28.24
CA GLY A 160 -6.35 11.26 26.88
C GLY A 160 -6.31 12.74 26.48
N HIS A 161 -5.55 13.10 25.45
CA HIS A 161 -5.40 14.49 25.01
C HIS A 161 -6.74 15.07 24.52
N SER A 162 -7.41 15.81 25.40
CA SER A 162 -8.85 16.12 25.29
C SER A 162 -9.24 17.51 25.79
N GLY A 163 -8.50 18.06 26.76
CA GLY A 163 -8.78 19.37 27.36
C GLY A 163 -10.14 19.49 28.08
N LEU A 164 -10.83 18.38 28.33
CA LEU A 164 -12.17 18.40 28.94
C LEU A 164 -12.08 18.72 30.45
N PRO A 165 -12.80 19.75 30.95
CA PRO A 165 -12.87 20.03 32.38
C PRO A 165 -13.63 18.91 33.11
N SER A 166 -13.45 18.80 34.43
CA SER A 166 -13.96 17.65 35.20
C SER A 166 -15.49 17.44 35.12
N ASN A 167 -16.26 18.50 34.89
CA ASN A 167 -17.71 18.45 34.67
C ASN A 167 -18.13 17.95 33.27
N GLU A 168 -17.20 17.90 32.31
CA GLU A 168 -17.36 17.27 30.98
C GLU A 168 -16.79 15.84 30.95
N THR A 169 -16.22 15.33 32.06
CA THR A 169 -15.64 13.97 32.16
C THR A 169 -16.31 13.05 33.21
N PRO A 170 -17.63 12.77 33.12
CA PRO A 170 -18.34 11.97 34.11
C PRO A 170 -17.89 10.50 34.19
N SER A 171 -17.21 9.94 33.17
CA SER A 171 -16.68 8.57 33.25
C SER A 171 -15.42 8.43 34.12
N LEU A 172 -14.97 9.53 34.73
CA LEU A 172 -13.81 9.60 35.62
C LEU A 172 -14.18 9.92 37.07
N GLU A 173 -15.47 10.02 37.41
CA GLU A 173 -15.92 10.14 38.80
C GLU A 173 -15.64 8.84 39.56
N GLY A 174 -14.95 8.93 40.70
CA GLY A 174 -14.44 7.77 41.47
C GLY A 174 -13.17 7.10 40.91
N ALA A 175 -12.81 7.38 39.66
CA ALA A 175 -11.66 6.76 38.97
C ALA A 175 -10.31 7.14 39.60
N ARG A 176 -9.29 6.30 39.38
CA ARG A 176 -7.89 6.56 39.76
C ARG A 176 -6.94 6.14 38.66
N ARG A 177 -5.81 6.84 38.49
CA ARG A 177 -4.72 6.38 37.63
C ARG A 177 -4.22 5.03 38.15
N GLY A 178 -4.04 4.07 37.23
CA GLY A 178 -3.63 2.71 37.56
C GLY A 178 -2.21 2.59 38.13
N THR A 179 -1.82 1.35 38.47
CA THR A 179 -0.51 1.01 39.02
C THR A 179 0.05 -0.26 38.40
N ILE A 180 1.37 -0.40 38.43
CA ILE A 180 2.11 -1.62 38.06
C ILE A 180 2.86 -2.19 39.26
N ALA A 181 3.06 -3.51 39.30
CA ALA A 181 3.74 -4.25 40.36
C ALA A 181 5.11 -4.75 39.91
N CYS A 182 6.18 -4.02 40.27
CA CYS A 182 7.54 -4.34 39.81
C CYS A 182 8.36 -5.05 40.88
N ALA A 183 8.63 -6.34 40.65
CA ALA A 183 9.57 -7.11 41.47
C ALA A 183 10.94 -6.41 41.59
N THR A 184 11.57 -6.50 42.76
CA THR A 184 12.87 -5.86 43.08
C THR A 184 12.94 -4.33 42.98
N THR A 185 11.79 -3.64 42.94
CA THR A 185 11.71 -2.17 42.89
C THR A 185 11.35 -1.57 44.25
N HIS A 186 11.97 -0.45 44.62
CA HIS A 186 11.66 0.30 45.83
C HIS A 186 10.28 0.98 45.72
N PRO A 187 9.43 1.02 46.76
CA PRO A 187 8.06 1.51 46.66
C PRO A 187 7.92 2.92 46.06
N GLU A 188 8.80 3.86 46.42
CA GLU A 188 8.80 5.22 45.88
C GLU A 188 9.14 5.26 44.39
N VAL A 189 10.05 4.39 43.93
CA VAL A 189 10.41 4.23 42.51
C VAL A 189 9.24 3.59 41.75
N GLN A 190 8.54 2.62 42.36
CA GLN A 190 7.36 1.99 41.77
C GLN A 190 6.16 2.94 41.66
N GLU A 191 5.97 3.87 42.60
CA GLU A 191 4.93 4.92 42.50
C GLU A 191 5.23 5.88 41.34
N VAL A 192 6.50 6.24 41.14
CA VAL A 192 6.98 7.03 40.00
C VAL A 192 6.81 6.28 38.68
N MET A 193 7.26 5.02 38.57
CA MET A 193 7.07 4.19 37.37
C MET A 193 5.59 3.99 37.02
N SER A 194 4.75 3.74 38.03
CA SER A 194 3.28 3.68 37.85
C SER A 194 2.73 5.00 37.30
N SER A 195 3.17 6.14 37.85
CA SER A 195 2.75 7.46 37.38
C SER A 195 3.12 7.72 35.92
N MET A 196 4.31 7.27 35.50
CA MET A 196 4.87 7.44 34.14
C MET A 196 4.20 6.56 33.08
N LEU A 197 3.70 5.37 33.46
CA LEU A 197 3.27 4.31 32.54
C LEU A 197 1.78 3.97 32.58
N ALA A 198 1.06 4.32 33.65
CA ALA A 198 -0.36 4.06 33.74
C ALA A 198 -1.19 5.05 32.89
N PHE A 199 -1.38 4.70 31.62
CA PHE A 199 -2.31 5.38 30.70
C PHE A 199 -3.79 4.97 30.91
N TRP A 200 -4.03 4.00 31.80
CA TRP A 200 -5.36 3.51 32.18
C TRP A 200 -5.79 3.98 33.57
N ASN A 201 -7.07 3.77 33.89
CA ASN A 201 -7.61 3.96 35.22
C ASN A 201 -7.96 2.63 35.91
N ASP A 202 -7.58 2.48 37.18
CA ASP A 202 -7.91 1.31 38.02
C ASP A 202 -7.96 1.74 39.51
N PRO A 203 -9.14 1.72 40.17
CA PRO A 203 -10.46 1.47 39.61
C PRO A 203 -10.83 2.48 38.52
N ARG A 204 -11.72 2.05 37.62
CA ARG A 204 -12.36 2.93 36.62
C ARG A 204 -13.39 3.83 37.32
N GLY A 205 -13.97 4.76 36.59
CA GLY A 205 -15.03 5.60 37.15
C GLY A 205 -16.32 4.81 37.39
N GLU A 206 -17.13 5.25 38.36
CA GLU A 206 -18.34 4.53 38.80
C GLU A 206 -19.30 4.24 37.63
N ARG A 207 -19.37 5.15 36.64
CA ARG A 207 -20.13 4.97 35.39
C ARG A 207 -19.61 3.83 34.50
N ASN A 208 -18.32 3.52 34.51
CA ASN A 208 -17.75 2.40 33.74
C ASN A 208 -17.87 1.05 34.50
N ASP A 209 -18.06 1.10 35.83
CA ASP A 209 -18.28 -0.08 36.67
C ASP A 209 -19.77 -0.43 36.86
N ASN A 210 -20.68 0.54 36.77
CA ASN A 210 -22.12 0.30 36.59
C ASN A 210 -22.71 1.15 35.43
N PRO A 211 -22.46 0.78 34.16
CA PRO A 211 -22.87 1.55 33.00
C PRO A 211 -24.39 1.51 32.71
N GLN A 212 -25.20 0.88 33.56
CA GLN A 212 -26.66 0.91 33.47
C GLN A 212 -27.30 2.08 34.25
N HIS A 213 -26.49 2.84 35.00
CA HIS A 213 -26.90 4.13 35.59
C HIS A 213 -26.59 5.34 34.69
N THR A 214 -26.25 5.13 33.42
CA THR A 214 -26.14 6.23 32.45
C THR A 214 -27.48 6.95 32.29
N ASN A 215 -27.44 8.28 32.28
CA ASN A 215 -28.64 9.13 32.25
C ASN A 215 -29.14 9.30 30.80
N THR A 216 -29.30 8.17 30.11
CA THR A 216 -29.68 8.06 28.70
C THR A 216 -31.10 8.58 28.49
N LYS A 217 -31.21 9.84 28.08
CA LYS A 217 -32.47 10.63 27.98
C LYS A 217 -33.52 10.08 26.99
N LEU A 218 -33.26 8.92 26.41
CA LEU A 218 -34.05 8.23 25.38
C LEU A 218 -34.67 6.91 25.87
N TYR A 219 -34.21 6.34 27.00
CA TYR A 219 -34.72 5.05 27.49
C TYR A 219 -35.26 5.13 28.93
N ASN A 220 -36.47 4.58 29.13
CA ASN A 220 -37.03 4.41 30.47
C ASN A 220 -36.24 3.34 31.23
N ALA A 221 -35.92 3.61 32.49
CA ALA A 221 -35.02 2.82 33.35
C ALA A 221 -35.56 1.45 33.81
N THR A 222 -36.21 0.70 32.92
CA THR A 222 -36.78 -0.64 33.16
C THR A 222 -36.11 -1.75 32.34
N HIS A 223 -35.30 -1.41 31.33
CA HIS A 223 -34.58 -2.36 30.49
C HIS A 223 -33.15 -1.84 30.20
N PRO A 224 -32.12 -2.70 30.25
CA PRO A 224 -30.74 -2.30 29.94
C PRO A 224 -30.54 -2.09 28.43
N HIS A 225 -29.58 -1.24 28.09
CA HIS A 225 -29.21 -0.95 26.70
C HIS A 225 -28.63 -2.19 26.00
N PRO A 226 -29.08 -2.57 24.78
CA PRO A 226 -28.77 -3.87 24.18
C PRO A 226 -27.29 -4.06 23.81
N PHE A 227 -26.58 -2.98 23.48
CA PHE A 227 -25.14 -3.01 23.19
C PHE A 227 -24.29 -2.69 24.43
N LEU A 228 -24.86 -2.81 25.64
CA LEU A 228 -24.16 -2.56 26.90
C LEU A 228 -24.62 -3.58 27.96
N PRO A 229 -24.24 -4.86 27.80
CA PRO A 229 -24.69 -5.94 28.68
C PRO A 229 -24.37 -5.67 30.15
N ALA A 230 -25.20 -6.22 31.06
CA ALA A 230 -24.89 -6.20 32.48
C ALA A 230 -23.59 -6.96 32.74
N PRO A 231 -22.59 -6.38 33.45
CA PRO A 231 -21.46 -7.15 33.91
C PRO A 231 -21.94 -8.35 34.73
N LEU A 232 -21.40 -9.52 34.46
CA LEU A 232 -21.68 -10.74 35.23
C LEU A 232 -21.43 -10.49 36.72
N PRO A 233 -22.11 -11.22 37.63
CA PRO A 233 -21.77 -11.18 39.05
C PRO A 233 -20.29 -11.59 39.24
N PRO A 234 -19.60 -11.05 40.26
CA PRO A 234 -18.23 -11.45 40.57
C PRO A 234 -18.08 -12.98 40.65
N PHE A 235 -17.05 -13.50 40.01
CA PHE A 235 -16.71 -14.91 40.13
C PHE A 235 -16.03 -15.14 41.49
N ASP A 236 -16.49 -16.13 42.24
CA ASP A 236 -15.67 -16.74 43.28
C ASP A 236 -14.61 -17.61 42.59
N ASP A 237 -13.37 -17.62 43.10
CA ASP A 237 -12.29 -18.45 42.57
C ASP A 237 -12.62 -19.94 42.63
N THR A 238 -13.53 -20.35 43.53
CA THR A 238 -14.06 -21.73 43.56
C THR A 238 -14.96 -22.08 42.36
N THR A 239 -15.41 -21.09 41.58
CA THR A 239 -16.37 -21.25 40.47
C THR A 239 -15.68 -21.84 39.23
N PRO A 240 -16.00 -23.10 38.81
CA PRO A 240 -15.38 -23.73 37.65
C PRO A 240 -15.59 -22.89 36.38
N LYS A 241 -14.55 -22.71 35.55
CA LYS A 241 -14.61 -21.88 34.32
C LYS A 241 -15.84 -22.18 33.45
N SER A 242 -16.16 -23.46 33.22
CA SER A 242 -17.34 -23.88 32.45
C SER A 242 -18.67 -23.36 33.01
N SER A 243 -18.77 -23.14 34.33
CA SER A 243 -19.96 -22.58 34.99
C SER A 243 -20.00 -21.04 35.01
N ARG A 244 -18.91 -20.37 34.63
CA ARG A 244 -18.87 -18.92 34.39
C ARG A 244 -19.62 -18.55 33.09
N ILE A 245 -19.73 -19.49 32.15
CA ILE A 245 -20.38 -19.35 30.84
C ILE A 245 -21.91 -19.45 30.97
N ARG A 246 -22.55 -18.34 31.35
CA ARG A 246 -24.03 -18.29 31.50
C ARG A 246 -24.81 -18.19 30.19
N HIS A 247 -24.14 -17.87 29.09
CA HIS A 247 -24.77 -17.63 27.79
C HIS A 247 -24.15 -18.55 26.72
N LYS A 248 -24.97 -19.45 26.16
CA LYS A 248 -24.66 -20.25 24.95
C LYS A 248 -24.71 -19.38 23.69
N ARG A 249 -23.94 -18.29 23.69
CA ARG A 249 -23.67 -17.44 22.52
C ARG A 249 -22.18 -17.14 22.48
N TYR A 250 -21.53 -17.60 21.43
CA TYR A 250 -20.07 -17.54 21.31
C TYR A 250 -19.65 -16.68 20.12
N LEU A 251 -18.43 -16.15 20.18
CA LEU A 251 -17.73 -15.51 19.08
C LEU A 251 -16.40 -16.24 18.87
N THR A 252 -16.18 -16.82 17.69
CA THR A 252 -14.89 -17.40 17.26
C THR A 252 -14.30 -16.56 16.14
N PHE A 253 -12.97 -16.54 16.00
CA PHE A 253 -12.29 -15.78 14.96
C PHE A 253 -10.98 -16.45 14.56
N GLU A 254 -10.57 -16.20 13.34
CA GLU A 254 -9.23 -16.50 12.82
C GLU A 254 -8.32 -15.28 13.07
N PRO A 255 -7.04 -15.42 13.46
CA PRO A 255 -6.11 -14.29 13.59
C PRO A 255 -5.86 -13.51 12.28
N ASP A 256 -5.24 -12.33 12.40
CA ASP A 256 -4.59 -11.68 11.26
C ASP A 256 -3.26 -12.41 10.95
N THR A 257 -2.91 -12.56 9.67
CA THR A 257 -1.69 -13.26 9.24
C THR A 257 -0.41 -12.38 9.26
N GLY A 258 -0.53 -11.11 9.66
CA GLY A 258 0.56 -10.15 9.74
C GLY A 258 1.38 -10.20 11.04
N GLY A 259 2.18 -9.17 11.29
CA GLY A 259 2.93 -9.01 12.55
C GLY A 259 2.04 -8.59 13.72
N TRP A 260 2.52 -8.72 14.96
CA TRP A 260 1.74 -8.50 16.20
C TRP A 260 0.79 -7.29 16.21
N ASN A 261 1.23 -6.11 15.75
CA ASN A 261 0.38 -4.93 15.77
C ASN A 261 -0.85 -5.04 14.85
N ASN A 262 -0.83 -5.91 13.85
CA ASN A 262 -1.99 -6.21 13.00
C ASN A 262 -2.95 -7.17 13.72
N LEU A 263 -2.41 -8.22 14.36
CA LEU A 263 -3.19 -9.12 15.23
C LEU A 263 -3.87 -8.36 16.36
N ARG A 264 -3.18 -7.39 16.99
CA ARG A 264 -3.73 -6.49 18.01
C ARG A 264 -4.97 -5.75 17.47
N MET A 265 -4.90 -5.20 16.26
CA MET A 265 -6.00 -4.43 15.68
C MET A 265 -7.21 -5.31 15.32
N SER A 266 -7.00 -6.48 14.72
CA SER A 266 -8.08 -7.46 14.51
C SER A 266 -8.70 -7.85 15.86
N PHE A 267 -7.89 -8.22 16.85
CA PHE A 267 -8.35 -8.58 18.19
C PHE A 267 -9.09 -7.46 18.93
N GLU A 268 -8.70 -6.20 18.78
CA GLU A 268 -9.42 -5.04 19.33
C GLU A 268 -10.84 -4.92 18.77
N ASN A 269 -11.06 -5.22 17.49
CA ASN A 269 -12.41 -5.32 16.93
C ASN A 269 -13.16 -6.46 17.60
N ILE A 270 -12.56 -7.66 17.59
CA ILE A 270 -13.17 -8.91 18.08
C ILE A 270 -13.58 -8.85 19.56
N ILE A 271 -12.76 -8.25 20.43
CA ILE A 271 -13.09 -8.14 21.85
C ILE A 271 -14.21 -7.12 22.10
N VAL A 272 -14.26 -6.01 21.34
CA VAL A 272 -15.38 -5.06 21.38
C VAL A 272 -16.66 -5.72 20.85
N LEU A 273 -16.57 -6.50 19.77
CA LEU A 273 -17.65 -7.29 19.20
C LEU A 273 -18.25 -8.29 20.21
N ALA A 274 -17.41 -9.04 20.93
CA ALA A 274 -17.86 -9.94 21.99
C ALA A 274 -18.51 -9.16 23.17
N ALA A 275 -17.88 -8.06 23.59
CA ALA A 275 -18.32 -7.24 24.72
C ALA A 275 -19.70 -6.59 24.51
N MET A 276 -19.95 -6.00 23.33
CA MET A 276 -21.22 -5.33 23.04
C MET A 276 -22.35 -6.29 22.67
N SER A 277 -22.02 -7.45 22.09
CA SER A 277 -23.02 -8.47 21.78
C SER A 277 -23.40 -9.33 22.98
N GLY A 278 -22.63 -9.31 24.08
CA GLY A 278 -22.83 -10.18 25.23
C GLY A 278 -22.60 -11.65 24.86
N ARG A 279 -21.46 -11.91 24.22
CA ARG A 279 -20.98 -13.24 23.82
C ARG A 279 -19.79 -13.67 24.67
N THR A 280 -19.62 -14.98 24.80
CA THR A 280 -18.36 -15.58 25.24
C THR A 280 -17.38 -15.55 24.06
N LEU A 281 -16.23 -14.90 24.22
CA LEU A 281 -15.15 -14.90 23.23
C LEU A 281 -14.35 -16.20 23.36
N VAL A 282 -14.15 -16.87 22.24
CA VAL A 282 -13.26 -18.03 22.12
C VAL A 282 -11.95 -17.54 21.52
N LEU A 283 -10.85 -17.70 22.26
CA LEU A 283 -9.51 -17.48 21.72
C LEU A 283 -9.12 -18.61 20.77
N PRO A 284 -8.46 -18.32 19.64
CA PRO A 284 -7.94 -19.33 18.73
C PRO A 284 -6.79 -20.13 19.39
N PRO A 285 -6.33 -21.22 18.76
CA PRO A 285 -5.19 -22.01 19.26
C PRO A 285 -3.89 -21.19 19.33
N ASP A 286 -2.89 -21.70 20.04
CA ASP A 286 -1.53 -21.14 19.99
C ASP A 286 -0.98 -21.18 18.55
N GLN A 287 -0.46 -20.06 18.07
CA GLN A 287 0.03 -19.92 16.70
C GLN A 287 1.39 -19.21 16.68
N ILE A 288 2.24 -19.54 15.71
CA ILE A 288 3.54 -18.89 15.51
C ILE A 288 3.28 -17.51 14.88
N ILE A 289 3.32 -16.46 15.69
CA ILE A 289 3.04 -15.08 15.24
C ILE A 289 4.22 -14.55 14.42
N TYR A 290 3.93 -13.94 13.27
CA TYR A 290 4.94 -13.37 12.38
C TYR A 290 5.83 -12.35 13.11
N LEU A 291 7.15 -12.49 12.95
CA LEU A 291 8.23 -11.73 13.59
C LEU A 291 8.39 -11.92 15.12
N LEU A 292 7.55 -12.71 15.78
CA LEU A 292 7.70 -13.04 17.20
C LEU A 292 8.35 -14.42 17.38
N GLU A 293 9.66 -14.52 17.15
CA GLU A 293 10.40 -15.76 17.38
C GLU A 293 10.59 -16.05 18.87
N PRO A 294 10.16 -17.21 19.40
CA PRO A 294 10.44 -17.61 20.78
C PRO A 294 11.92 -18.00 20.95
N ARG A 295 12.41 -18.06 22.20
CA ARG A 295 13.81 -18.35 22.50
C ARG A 295 14.28 -19.66 21.86
N LYS A 296 15.50 -19.68 21.35
CA LYS A 296 16.14 -20.89 20.82
C LYS A 296 16.29 -21.97 21.90
N GLY A 297 15.41 -22.96 21.87
CA GLY A 297 15.32 -24.03 22.87
C GLY A 297 14.01 -24.04 23.65
N ASP A 298 13.12 -23.06 23.44
CA ASP A 298 11.75 -23.10 23.93
C ASP A 298 11.00 -24.31 23.32
N THR A 299 10.18 -24.94 24.16
CA THR A 299 9.34 -26.08 23.82
C THR A 299 7.96 -25.67 23.29
N ARG A 300 7.47 -24.48 23.62
CA ARG A 300 6.18 -23.94 23.14
C ARG A 300 6.47 -22.95 22.02
N ARG A 301 6.03 -23.24 20.79
CA ARG A 301 6.38 -22.42 19.62
C ARG A 301 5.35 -21.35 19.34
N GLY A 302 4.06 -21.69 19.47
CA GLY A 302 2.99 -20.73 19.37
C GLY A 302 2.92 -19.79 20.58
N ARG A 303 2.17 -18.71 20.39
CA ARG A 303 1.73 -17.77 21.43
C ARG A 303 0.26 -17.41 21.20
N ASN A 304 -0.36 -16.82 22.21
CA ASN A 304 -1.75 -16.40 22.23
C ASN A 304 -1.88 -14.97 22.75
N TYR A 305 -3.06 -14.37 22.57
CA TYR A 305 -3.36 -13.03 23.08
C TYR A 305 -3.25 -12.94 24.62
N ASN A 306 -3.46 -14.05 25.33
CA ASN A 306 -3.33 -14.10 26.80
C ASN A 306 -1.87 -14.14 27.29
N ASP A 307 -0.91 -14.49 26.45
CA ASP A 307 0.52 -14.42 26.81
C ASP A 307 1.04 -12.97 26.79
N ILE A 308 0.27 -12.05 26.21
CA ILE A 308 0.65 -10.66 25.97
C ILE A 308 -0.25 -9.70 26.76
N PHE A 309 -1.56 -9.96 26.81
CA PHE A 309 -2.55 -9.23 27.60
C PHE A 309 -3.07 -10.11 28.75
N ASN A 310 -3.38 -9.53 29.91
CA ASN A 310 -4.07 -10.27 30.98
C ASN A 310 -5.57 -10.39 30.65
N LEU A 311 -5.94 -11.50 29.99
CA LEU A 311 -7.32 -11.78 29.54
C LEU A 311 -8.05 -12.76 30.45
N THR A 312 -7.41 -13.85 30.87
CA THR A 312 -8.06 -14.95 31.61
C THR A 312 -8.03 -14.85 33.12
N ASP A 313 -7.21 -13.95 33.68
CA ASP A 313 -7.08 -13.76 35.14
C ASP A 313 -7.61 -12.38 35.59
N ASN A 314 -7.87 -11.49 34.63
CA ASN A 314 -8.52 -10.20 34.85
C ASN A 314 -10.03 -10.39 35.07
N ASN A 315 -10.41 -10.70 36.31
CA ASN A 315 -11.80 -10.91 36.71
C ASN A 315 -12.74 -9.75 36.30
N GLU A 316 -12.29 -8.49 36.28
CA GLU A 316 -13.14 -7.36 35.86
C GLU A 316 -13.34 -7.27 34.33
N LEU A 317 -12.38 -7.75 33.53
CA LEU A 317 -12.58 -7.98 32.10
C LEU A 317 -13.52 -9.15 31.88
N LEU A 318 -13.29 -10.29 32.53
CA LEU A 318 -14.10 -11.51 32.37
C LEU A 318 -15.58 -11.31 32.73
N ARG A 319 -15.89 -10.38 33.63
CA ARG A 319 -17.28 -9.99 33.94
C ARG A 319 -17.99 -9.28 32.79
N ARG A 320 -17.24 -8.65 31.88
CA ARG A 320 -17.75 -7.89 30.71
C ARG A 320 -17.62 -8.65 29.40
N VAL A 321 -16.54 -9.42 29.27
CA VAL A 321 -16.23 -10.29 28.13
C VAL A 321 -15.77 -11.63 28.70
N PRO A 322 -16.64 -12.65 28.81
CA PRO A 322 -16.22 -13.99 29.18
C PRO A 322 -15.29 -14.54 28.10
N ILE A 323 -14.08 -14.98 28.47
CA ILE A 323 -13.06 -15.47 27.53
C ILE A 323 -12.72 -16.93 27.88
N ILE A 324 -12.67 -17.80 26.86
CA ILE A 324 -12.28 -19.22 26.96
C ILE A 324 -11.34 -19.60 25.80
N THR A 325 -10.61 -20.70 25.93
CA THR A 325 -9.76 -21.24 24.85
C THR A 325 -10.57 -22.06 23.82
N ALA A 326 -9.99 -22.30 22.64
CA ALA A 326 -10.55 -23.22 21.65
C ALA A 326 -10.73 -24.66 22.20
N GLU A 327 -9.82 -25.14 23.06
CA GLU A 327 -9.97 -26.44 23.73
C GLU A 327 -11.12 -26.43 24.74
N GLU A 328 -11.25 -25.37 25.56
CA GLU A 328 -12.38 -25.21 26.49
C GLU A 328 -13.72 -25.13 25.72
N PHE A 329 -13.76 -24.45 24.58
CA PHE A 329 -14.94 -24.35 23.73
C PHE A 329 -15.34 -25.69 23.09
N LEU A 330 -14.40 -26.41 22.48
CA LEU A 330 -14.66 -27.71 21.86
C LEU A 330 -15.01 -28.79 22.89
N ALA A 331 -14.46 -28.72 24.11
CA ALA A 331 -14.84 -29.60 25.21
C ALA A 331 -16.28 -29.36 25.73
N ILE A 332 -16.85 -28.18 25.52
CA ILE A 332 -18.20 -27.81 25.98
C ILE A 332 -19.25 -27.99 24.88
N GLU A 333 -18.95 -27.59 23.65
CA GLU A 333 -19.91 -27.57 22.53
C GLU A 333 -19.62 -28.62 21.44
N GLY A 334 -18.56 -29.43 21.56
CA GLY A 334 -18.20 -30.49 20.61
C GLY A 334 -18.94 -31.83 20.80
N GLY A 335 -19.68 -31.99 21.90
CA GLY A 335 -20.49 -33.19 22.16
C GLY A 335 -21.78 -33.24 21.31
N ASN A 336 -22.47 -34.38 21.33
CA ASN A 336 -23.64 -34.65 20.48
C ASN A 336 -24.79 -33.62 20.61
N ASP A 337 -24.96 -33.02 21.81
CA ASP A 337 -25.97 -31.99 22.12
C ASP A 337 -25.40 -30.55 22.12
N GLY A 338 -24.15 -30.37 21.64
CA GLY A 338 -23.46 -29.08 21.58
C GLY A 338 -23.68 -28.31 20.28
N LEU A 339 -23.17 -27.08 20.22
CA LEU A 339 -23.28 -26.23 19.02
C LEU A 339 -22.39 -26.66 17.84
N ILE A 340 -21.27 -27.33 18.10
CA ILE A 340 -20.25 -27.70 17.09
C ILE A 340 -19.91 -29.21 17.16
N PRO A 341 -20.89 -30.12 17.03
CA PRO A 341 -20.73 -31.54 17.33
C PRO A 341 -19.72 -32.25 16.40
N ILE A 342 -18.66 -32.82 16.99
CA ILE A 342 -17.62 -33.61 16.28
C ILE A 342 -17.90 -35.12 16.28
N ASP A 343 -18.93 -35.58 16.99
CA ASP A 343 -19.30 -37.00 17.13
C ASP A 343 -19.54 -37.71 15.78
N LYS A 344 -20.01 -36.96 14.78
CA LYS A 344 -20.25 -37.40 13.40
C LYS A 344 -18.99 -37.82 12.65
N TYR A 345 -17.82 -37.27 13.01
CA TYR A 345 -16.55 -37.63 12.38
C TYR A 345 -15.99 -38.93 12.98
N ASN A 346 -15.05 -39.56 12.28
CA ASN A 346 -14.33 -40.71 12.83
C ASN A 346 -13.38 -40.27 13.97
N SER A 347 -13.01 -41.19 14.85
CA SER A 347 -12.17 -40.92 16.03
C SER A 347 -10.79 -40.33 15.71
N THR A 348 -10.24 -40.58 14.52
CA THR A 348 -8.98 -39.96 14.08
C THR A 348 -9.15 -38.47 13.82
N TYR A 349 -10.22 -38.06 13.14
CA TYR A 349 -10.49 -36.64 12.86
C TYR A 349 -11.07 -35.89 14.08
N GLN A 350 -11.81 -36.57 14.96
CA GLN A 350 -12.15 -36.03 16.29
C GLN A 350 -10.87 -35.68 17.08
N LYS A 351 -9.88 -36.59 17.10
CA LYS A 351 -8.60 -36.34 17.74
C LYS A 351 -7.82 -35.21 17.04
N HIS A 352 -7.81 -35.18 15.71
CA HIS A 352 -7.19 -34.13 14.90
C HIS A 352 -7.67 -32.72 15.31
N LEU A 353 -8.99 -32.51 15.38
CA LEU A 353 -9.56 -31.24 15.86
C LEU A 353 -9.17 -30.92 17.31
N LEU A 354 -9.18 -31.92 18.20
CA LEU A 354 -8.76 -31.78 19.61
C LEU A 354 -7.25 -31.51 19.80
N ASP A 355 -6.41 -31.93 18.85
CA ASP A 355 -4.99 -31.59 18.82
C ASP A 355 -4.81 -30.16 18.27
N ILE A 356 -5.50 -29.78 17.18
CA ILE A 356 -5.47 -28.42 16.60
C ILE A 356 -5.95 -27.34 17.58
N THR A 357 -6.93 -27.63 18.44
CA THR A 357 -7.41 -26.63 19.44
C THR A 357 -6.35 -26.15 20.45
N LYS A 358 -5.17 -26.79 20.48
CA LYS A 358 -4.04 -26.42 21.36
C LYS A 358 -3.04 -25.52 20.64
N GLU A 359 -2.45 -26.01 19.55
CA GLU A 359 -1.45 -25.33 18.74
C GLU A 359 -1.69 -25.67 17.26
N CYS A 360 -1.57 -24.69 16.35
CA CYS A 360 -1.79 -24.92 14.92
C CYS A 360 -0.83 -24.10 14.03
N GLU A 361 -0.69 -24.53 12.77
CA GLU A 361 0.08 -23.83 11.74
C GLU A 361 -0.81 -23.48 10.52
N GLU A 362 -0.60 -22.31 9.91
CA GLU A 362 -1.19 -21.92 8.62
C GLU A 362 -0.59 -22.68 7.41
N ARG A 363 0.39 -23.54 7.66
CA ARG A 363 1.04 -24.35 6.62
C ARG A 363 0.13 -25.52 6.24
N LYS A 364 -0.45 -25.49 5.02
CA LYS A 364 -1.28 -26.55 4.40
C LYS A 364 -0.60 -27.94 4.19
N LYS A 365 0.53 -28.19 4.84
CA LYS A 365 1.24 -29.48 4.95
C LYS A 365 1.63 -29.79 6.41
N SER A 366 1.03 -29.10 7.38
CA SER A 366 1.13 -29.42 8.79
C SER A 366 0.12 -30.51 9.14
N ASP A 367 0.48 -31.33 10.13
CA ASP A 367 -0.46 -32.29 10.75
C ASP A 367 -1.42 -31.58 11.74
N VAL A 368 -1.25 -30.27 11.96
CA VAL A 368 -2.14 -29.38 12.73
C VAL A 368 -2.46 -28.12 11.93
N PHE A 369 -3.11 -28.26 10.78
CA PHE A 369 -3.46 -27.14 9.90
C PHE A 369 -4.65 -26.35 10.48
N CYS A 370 -4.48 -25.05 10.77
CA CYS A 370 -5.49 -24.25 11.48
C CYS A 370 -6.87 -24.24 10.78
N GLU A 371 -6.87 -24.21 9.45
CA GLU A 371 -8.07 -24.17 8.61
C GLU A 371 -9.05 -25.32 8.90
N ASP A 372 -8.57 -26.51 9.26
CA ASP A 372 -9.44 -27.68 9.52
C ASP A 372 -10.37 -27.44 10.73
N LEU A 373 -9.95 -26.61 11.69
CA LEU A 373 -10.78 -26.18 12.83
C LEU A 373 -11.69 -25.00 12.46
N TYR A 374 -11.22 -24.08 11.61
CA TYR A 374 -12.00 -22.92 11.18
C TYR A 374 -13.12 -23.35 10.20
N ASP A 375 -12.88 -24.28 9.26
CA ASP A 375 -13.93 -24.95 8.46
C ASP A 375 -15.02 -25.55 9.37
N HIS A 376 -14.64 -26.23 10.45
CA HIS A 376 -15.61 -26.80 11.39
C HIS A 376 -16.43 -25.72 12.14
N TYR A 377 -15.86 -24.54 12.42
CA TYR A 377 -16.60 -23.39 12.93
C TYR A 377 -17.52 -22.76 11.87
N ARG A 378 -17.10 -22.70 10.60
CA ARG A 378 -17.90 -22.19 9.46
C ARG A 378 -19.12 -23.08 9.18
N ASP A 379 -18.96 -24.40 9.21
CA ASP A 379 -20.05 -25.38 9.01
C ASP A 379 -21.17 -25.31 10.07
N HIS A 380 -20.92 -24.70 11.23
CA HIS A 380 -21.84 -24.68 12.37
C HIS A 380 -22.22 -23.26 12.87
N GLY A 381 -21.50 -22.22 12.43
CA GLY A 381 -21.69 -20.83 12.85
C GLY A 381 -22.44 -19.97 11.84
N LEU A 382 -22.91 -18.80 12.30
CA LEU A 382 -23.18 -17.69 11.39
C LEU A 382 -21.83 -17.07 11.00
N LEU A 383 -21.53 -16.97 9.70
CA LEU A 383 -20.39 -16.18 9.23
C LEU A 383 -20.67 -14.68 9.37
N ALA A 384 -19.66 -13.92 9.81
CA ALA A 384 -19.66 -12.47 9.79
C ALA A 384 -19.30 -11.94 8.38
N ASP A 385 -20.31 -11.56 7.60
CA ASP A 385 -20.14 -10.80 6.35
C ASP A 385 -19.78 -9.33 6.67
N ILE A 386 -18.58 -9.14 7.23
CA ILE A 386 -18.02 -7.85 7.66
C ILE A 386 -16.56 -7.78 7.21
N SER A 387 -16.24 -6.78 6.38
CA SER A 387 -14.90 -6.57 5.83
C SER A 387 -14.37 -5.17 6.13
N ALA A 388 -13.05 -5.06 6.18
CA ALA A 388 -12.31 -3.82 6.26
C ALA A 388 -11.28 -3.62 5.12
N GLU A 389 -11.15 -4.60 4.21
CA GLU A 389 -10.16 -4.60 3.14
C GLU A 389 -10.75 -4.06 1.81
N PRO A 390 -10.03 -3.17 1.09
CA PRO A 390 -10.43 -2.72 -0.23
C PRO A 390 -10.64 -3.88 -1.20
N PRO A 391 -11.84 -4.03 -1.81
CA PRO A 391 -12.85 -3.00 -2.04
C PRO A 391 -14.19 -3.22 -1.30
N HIS A 392 -14.17 -4.10 -0.31
CA HIS A 392 -15.35 -4.62 0.36
C HIS A 392 -15.53 -3.97 1.74
N GLU A 393 -14.71 -2.97 2.07
CA GLU A 393 -14.62 -2.33 3.36
C GLU A 393 -15.93 -1.61 3.74
N GLN A 394 -16.55 -2.10 4.82
CA GLN A 394 -17.83 -1.64 5.35
C GLN A 394 -17.62 -0.71 6.55
N CYS A 395 -18.72 -0.12 7.02
CA CYS A 395 -18.80 0.50 8.35
C CYS A 395 -19.91 -0.22 9.14
N PHE A 396 -19.62 -0.63 10.37
CA PHE A 396 -20.52 -1.47 11.17
C PHE A 396 -21.24 -0.63 12.22
N ILE A 397 -22.54 -0.46 12.04
CA ILE A 397 -23.35 0.58 12.70
C ILE A 397 -24.21 -0.03 13.81
N PHE A 398 -24.07 0.54 15.00
CA PHE A 398 -24.78 0.17 16.21
C PHE A 398 -25.79 1.27 16.54
N ASP A 399 -27.03 1.01 16.14
CA ASP A 399 -28.19 1.85 16.38
C ASP A 399 -29.31 1.06 17.07
N ILE A 400 -29.79 1.57 18.20
CA ILE A 400 -30.77 0.89 19.06
C ILE A 400 -32.15 0.76 18.39
N ASP A 401 -32.57 1.75 17.60
CA ASP A 401 -33.89 1.74 16.97
C ASP A 401 -33.88 0.81 15.75
N VAL A 402 -32.80 0.81 14.95
CA VAL A 402 -32.63 -0.16 13.85
C VAL A 402 -32.51 -1.59 14.38
N PHE A 403 -31.87 -1.81 15.54
CA PHE A 403 -31.81 -3.12 16.17
C PHE A 403 -33.18 -3.61 16.65
N ASN A 404 -33.98 -2.73 17.25
CA ASN A 404 -35.31 -3.05 17.77
C ASN A 404 -36.41 -3.14 16.69
N HIS A 405 -36.26 -2.43 15.57
CA HIS A 405 -37.31 -2.26 14.55
C HIS A 405 -36.91 -2.73 13.14
N GLY A 406 -35.66 -3.14 12.93
CA GLY A 406 -35.13 -3.60 11.64
C GLY A 406 -34.69 -2.47 10.71
N GLU A 407 -34.08 -2.86 9.58
CA GLU A 407 -33.47 -1.94 8.59
C GLU A 407 -34.45 -0.92 8.00
N GLU A 408 -35.75 -1.22 7.96
CA GLU A 408 -36.78 -0.25 7.56
C GLU A 408 -36.83 1.00 8.46
N PHE A 409 -36.24 0.95 9.65
CA PHE A 409 -36.09 2.10 10.54
C PHE A 409 -34.92 3.03 10.19
N ILE A 410 -33.95 2.61 9.37
CA ILE A 410 -32.78 3.45 8.98
C ILE A 410 -33.25 4.79 8.38
N THR A 411 -34.31 4.76 7.58
CA THR A 411 -34.93 5.96 6.97
C THR A 411 -35.63 6.90 7.95
N LYS A 412 -35.95 6.41 9.16
CA LYS A 412 -36.68 7.11 10.24
C LYS A 412 -35.74 7.70 11.30
N LEU A 413 -34.44 7.36 11.25
CA LEU A 413 -33.40 7.92 12.12
C LEU A 413 -33.30 9.45 11.99
N SER A 414 -32.81 10.10 13.03
CA SER A 414 -32.64 11.56 13.03
C SER A 414 -31.62 12.00 11.98
N SER A 415 -31.78 13.22 11.46
CA SER A 415 -30.86 13.78 10.46
C SER A 415 -29.43 13.95 10.98
N ASP A 416 -29.25 14.14 12.29
CA ASP A 416 -27.93 14.12 12.95
C ASP A 416 -27.31 12.72 12.89
N VAL A 417 -28.04 11.68 13.30
CA VAL A 417 -27.54 10.30 13.28
C VAL A 417 -27.22 9.86 11.85
N GLN A 418 -28.11 10.14 10.89
CA GLN A 418 -27.86 9.86 9.47
C GLN A 418 -26.64 10.62 8.94
N HIS A 419 -26.41 11.87 9.37
CA HIS A 419 -25.22 12.62 8.99
C HIS A 419 -23.94 12.06 9.63
N ARG A 420 -23.94 11.74 10.92
CA ARG A 420 -22.79 11.17 11.63
C ARG A 420 -22.41 9.78 11.11
N VAL A 421 -23.40 8.91 10.85
CA VAL A 421 -23.17 7.61 10.18
C VAL A 421 -22.56 7.84 8.79
N LYS A 422 -23.14 8.73 7.97
CA LYS A 422 -22.57 9.04 6.64
C LYS A 422 -21.13 9.57 6.73
N LYS A 423 -20.84 10.47 7.67
CA LYS A 423 -19.49 11.02 7.90
C LYS A 423 -18.48 9.96 8.33
N PHE A 424 -18.90 8.98 9.14
CA PHE A 424 -18.04 7.86 9.56
C PHE A 424 -17.77 6.84 8.45
N CYS A 425 -18.80 6.55 7.66
CA CYS A 425 -18.73 5.59 6.56
C CYS A 425 -17.97 6.14 5.35
N GLY A 426 -18.16 7.41 5.00
CA GLY A 426 -17.67 7.97 3.73
C GLY A 426 -18.34 7.27 2.55
N VAL A 427 -17.56 6.45 1.83
CA VAL A 427 -18.04 5.60 0.73
C VAL A 427 -18.47 4.19 1.16
N ARG A 428 -18.06 3.77 2.36
CA ARG A 428 -18.22 2.40 2.86
C ARG A 428 -19.69 2.02 3.03
N PRO A 429 -20.13 0.81 2.64
CA PRO A 429 -21.50 0.37 2.91
C PRO A 429 -21.77 0.24 4.41
N ALA A 430 -22.87 0.86 4.85
CA ALA A 430 -23.33 0.78 6.24
C ALA A 430 -24.07 -0.54 6.51
N VAL A 431 -23.39 -1.46 7.18
CA VAL A 431 -23.99 -2.68 7.73
C VAL A 431 -24.54 -2.33 9.12
N TYR A 432 -25.83 -2.52 9.36
CA TYR A 432 -26.42 -2.29 10.68
C TYR A 432 -26.46 -3.58 11.49
N TYR A 433 -26.09 -3.52 12.76
CA TYR A 433 -26.11 -4.69 13.63
C TYR A 433 -27.55 -5.15 13.89
N SER A 434 -27.90 -6.29 13.31
CA SER A 434 -29.26 -6.83 13.35
C SER A 434 -29.49 -7.79 14.51
N LYS A 435 -30.75 -7.94 14.92
CA LYS A 435 -31.14 -8.97 15.89
C LYS A 435 -30.76 -10.39 15.45
N ALA A 436 -30.69 -10.69 14.16
CA ALA A 436 -30.23 -11.98 13.66
C ALA A 436 -28.75 -12.26 14.01
N MET A 437 -27.87 -11.25 13.84
CA MET A 437 -26.46 -11.32 14.24
C MET A 437 -26.29 -11.42 15.77
N HIS A 438 -27.26 -10.90 16.53
CA HIS A 438 -27.26 -10.95 17.99
C HIS A 438 -27.77 -12.27 18.57
N ASP A 439 -28.82 -12.84 17.98
CA ASP A 439 -29.46 -14.06 18.49
C ASP A 439 -28.74 -15.36 18.01
N ALA A 440 -27.86 -15.28 17.01
CA ALA A 440 -27.07 -16.42 16.51
C ALA A 440 -26.25 -17.14 17.62
N PRO A 441 -26.35 -18.47 17.80
CA PRO A 441 -25.62 -19.18 18.87
C PRO A 441 -24.09 -19.16 18.72
N LEU A 442 -23.59 -19.24 17.49
CA LEU A 442 -22.17 -19.08 17.16
C LEU A 442 -22.05 -18.04 16.05
N TRP A 443 -21.09 -17.13 16.18
CA TRP A 443 -20.76 -16.12 15.19
C TRP A 443 -19.26 -16.17 14.93
N HIS A 444 -18.87 -16.38 13.67
CA HIS A 444 -17.49 -16.65 13.27
C HIS A 444 -16.96 -15.57 12.32
N PHE A 445 -15.68 -15.23 12.45
CA PHE A 445 -15.00 -14.18 11.66
C PHE A 445 -13.80 -14.75 10.90
N GLU A 446 -13.90 -14.79 9.56
CA GLU A 446 -12.87 -15.26 8.61
C GLU A 446 -11.70 -14.24 8.44
N THR A 447 -11.03 -13.83 9.53
CA THR A 447 -10.06 -12.71 9.44
C THR A 447 -8.71 -13.05 8.80
N MET A 448 -8.44 -14.32 8.47
CA MET A 448 -7.30 -14.70 7.62
C MET A 448 -7.56 -14.45 6.13
N ASP A 449 -8.83 -14.49 5.68
CA ASP A 449 -9.16 -14.24 4.27
C ASP A 449 -9.14 -12.74 3.97
N LEU A 450 -8.37 -12.33 2.95
CA LEU A 450 -8.23 -10.94 2.49
C LEU A 450 -9.57 -10.28 2.06
N ARG A 451 -10.67 -11.04 1.96
CA ARG A 451 -12.03 -10.52 1.73
C ARG A 451 -12.72 -10.04 3.00
N TYR A 452 -12.40 -10.59 4.19
CA TYR A 452 -13.09 -10.32 5.47
C TYR A 452 -12.14 -9.93 6.61
N ARG A 453 -10.83 -9.96 6.36
CA ARG A 453 -9.76 -9.52 7.25
C ARG A 453 -10.06 -8.18 7.93
N MET A 454 -9.89 -8.16 9.25
CA MET A 454 -10.18 -7.02 10.11
C MET A 454 -8.93 -6.16 10.38
N LEU A 455 -8.15 -5.90 9.33
CA LEU A 455 -7.02 -4.98 9.40
C LEU A 455 -7.54 -3.54 9.43
N VAL A 456 -7.97 -3.08 10.61
CA VAL A 456 -8.56 -1.75 10.84
C VAL A 456 -8.61 -1.46 12.35
N HIS A 457 -8.49 -0.20 12.77
CA HIS A 457 -8.74 0.16 14.16
C HIS A 457 -10.23 -0.03 14.53
N TYR A 458 -10.55 -0.63 15.67
CA TYR A 458 -11.94 -0.89 16.08
C TYR A 458 -12.84 0.37 16.05
N TYR A 459 -12.32 1.52 16.49
CA TYR A 459 -13.04 2.80 16.47
C TYR A 459 -13.19 3.42 15.06
N ALA A 460 -12.57 2.81 14.03
CA ALA A 460 -12.67 3.19 12.63
C ALA A 460 -13.56 2.22 11.82
N GLN A 461 -13.83 1.02 12.34
CA GLN A 461 -14.78 0.05 11.76
C GLN A 461 -16.16 0.09 12.43
N ILE A 462 -16.18 0.17 13.75
CA ILE A 462 -17.39 0.07 14.59
C ILE A 462 -17.86 1.47 14.98
N PHE A 463 -19.12 1.79 14.69
CA PHE A 463 -19.73 3.08 15.00
C PHE A 463 -20.98 2.94 15.85
N PHE A 464 -20.97 3.55 17.02
CA PHE A 464 -22.15 3.66 17.87
C PHE A 464 -22.85 5.00 17.61
N THR A 465 -24.14 4.97 17.31
CA THR A 465 -24.93 6.20 17.09
C THR A 465 -25.11 6.98 18.39
N ASP A 466 -25.16 6.27 19.52
CA ASP A 466 -25.00 6.80 20.88
C ASP A 466 -23.49 6.99 21.22
N PRO A 467 -23.03 8.25 21.43
CA PRO A 467 -21.63 8.53 21.75
C PRO A 467 -21.21 8.08 23.16
N GLU A 468 -22.12 7.92 24.12
CA GLU A 468 -21.77 7.42 25.47
C GLU A 468 -21.27 5.98 25.38
N ILE A 469 -21.93 5.17 24.56
CA ILE A 469 -21.60 3.76 24.29
C ILE A 469 -20.29 3.68 23.50
N GLY A 470 -20.14 4.48 22.46
CA GLY A 470 -18.90 4.54 21.66
C GLY A 470 -17.69 4.94 22.51
N ASN A 471 -17.83 5.96 23.36
CA ASN A 471 -16.75 6.37 24.25
C ASN A 471 -16.52 5.34 25.38
N TYR A 472 -17.55 4.64 25.87
CA TYR A 472 -17.36 3.50 26.79
C TYR A 472 -16.50 2.40 26.17
N TYR A 473 -16.74 1.99 24.92
CA TYR A 473 -15.91 0.95 24.28
C TYR A 473 -14.49 1.42 23.97
N LYS A 474 -14.27 2.71 23.67
CA LYS A 474 -12.92 3.28 23.59
C LYS A 474 -12.16 3.20 24.91
N ARG A 475 -12.84 3.54 26.02
CA ARG A 475 -12.29 3.38 27.38
C ARG A 475 -12.09 1.92 27.77
N LEU A 476 -12.96 1.00 27.33
CA LEU A 476 -12.79 -0.45 27.58
C LEU A 476 -11.49 -0.96 26.97
N VAL A 477 -11.19 -0.60 25.72
CA VAL A 477 -9.90 -0.97 25.09
C VAL A 477 -8.72 -0.34 25.86
N ARG A 478 -8.77 0.96 26.18
CA ARG A 478 -7.73 1.64 26.97
C ARG A 478 -7.50 1.01 28.35
N ASP A 479 -8.56 0.74 29.09
CA ASP A 479 -8.50 0.40 30.52
C ASP A 479 -8.36 -1.11 30.79
N TYR A 480 -8.51 -1.98 29.77
CA TYR A 480 -8.38 -3.44 29.92
C TYR A 480 -7.30 -4.09 29.05
N LEU A 481 -7.01 -3.62 27.83
CA LEU A 481 -5.95 -4.20 26.98
C LEU A 481 -4.56 -3.64 27.34
N ARG A 482 -4.17 -3.82 28.61
CA ARG A 482 -2.81 -3.56 29.09
C ARG A 482 -1.97 -4.83 28.99
N TYR A 483 -0.69 -4.65 28.68
CA TYR A 483 0.31 -5.72 28.73
C TYR A 483 0.50 -6.25 30.17
N HIS A 484 1.15 -7.39 30.32
CA HIS A 484 1.56 -7.88 31.65
C HIS A 484 2.56 -6.92 32.32
N ASP A 485 2.51 -6.84 33.65
CA ASP A 485 3.27 -5.82 34.41
C ASP A 485 4.79 -5.89 34.18
N GLU A 486 5.35 -7.05 33.90
CA GLU A 486 6.77 -7.24 33.52
C GLU A 486 7.20 -6.37 32.33
N VAL A 487 6.32 -6.20 31.33
CA VAL A 487 6.56 -5.38 30.13
C VAL A 487 6.66 -3.90 30.52
N PHE A 488 5.75 -3.44 31.38
CA PHE A 488 5.79 -2.08 31.94
C PHE A 488 6.98 -1.87 32.87
N CYS A 489 7.34 -2.85 33.68
CA CYS A 489 8.46 -2.75 34.61
C CYS A 489 9.79 -2.65 33.86
N ALA A 490 10.02 -3.44 32.81
CA ALA A 490 11.18 -3.30 31.95
C ALA A 490 11.25 -1.90 31.30
N ALA A 491 10.13 -1.42 30.75
CA ALA A 491 10.05 -0.08 30.16
C ALA A 491 10.37 1.02 31.17
N GLY A 492 9.81 0.95 32.38
CA GLY A 492 10.00 1.97 33.43
C GLY A 492 11.44 2.01 33.96
N LYS A 493 12.12 0.86 34.07
CA LYS A 493 13.56 0.80 34.39
C LYS A 493 14.38 1.57 33.34
N ILE A 494 14.13 1.30 32.05
CA ILE A 494 14.83 1.92 30.93
C ILE A 494 14.54 3.43 30.85
N MET A 495 13.28 3.84 31.03
CA MET A 495 12.89 5.25 31.05
C MET A 495 13.57 6.05 32.16
N LEU A 496 13.66 5.48 33.38
CA LEU A 496 14.37 6.13 34.48
C LEU A 496 15.88 6.22 34.23
N ALA A 497 16.47 5.24 33.53
CA ALA A 497 17.86 5.32 33.09
C ALA A 497 18.07 6.46 32.09
N LEU A 498 17.28 6.51 31.00
CA LEU A 498 17.32 7.58 29.99
C LEU A 498 17.16 8.99 30.60
N GLN A 499 16.27 9.13 31.59
CA GLN A 499 16.08 10.39 32.31
C GLN A 499 17.27 10.75 33.20
N TYR A 500 17.87 9.77 33.89
CA TYR A 500 19.07 9.96 34.71
C TYR A 500 20.30 10.35 33.87
N GLU A 501 20.54 9.69 32.73
CA GLU A 501 21.65 10.03 31.81
C GLU A 501 21.56 11.48 31.33
N SER A 502 20.35 11.95 31.03
CA SER A 502 20.09 13.33 30.63
C SER A 502 20.40 14.33 31.75
N TYR A 503 20.13 13.97 33.01
CA TYR A 503 20.48 14.77 34.18
C TYR A 503 22.00 14.79 34.43
N GLU A 504 22.71 13.68 34.29
CA GLU A 504 24.18 13.65 34.40
C GLU A 504 24.86 14.49 33.32
N ARG A 505 24.40 14.41 32.07
CA ARG A 505 24.87 15.31 30.98
C ARG A 505 24.74 16.77 31.39
N ASP A 506 23.59 17.16 31.93
CA ASP A 506 23.32 18.55 32.31
C ASP A 506 24.20 19.02 33.47
N LEU A 507 24.46 18.15 34.47
CA LEU A 507 25.45 18.42 35.51
C LEU A 507 26.85 18.64 34.93
N VAL A 508 27.29 17.79 33.99
CA VAL A 508 28.60 17.89 33.32
C VAL A 508 28.69 19.15 32.46
N ALA A 509 27.59 19.59 31.85
CA ALA A 509 27.46 20.88 31.15
C ALA A 509 27.39 22.10 32.11
N GLY A 510 27.44 21.88 33.43
CA GLY A 510 27.38 22.93 34.45
C GLY A 510 25.98 23.43 34.80
N VAL A 511 24.93 22.83 34.23
CA VAL A 511 23.52 23.16 34.47
C VAL A 511 23.07 22.52 35.78
N LYS A 512 23.22 23.26 36.89
CA LYS A 512 22.82 22.77 38.22
C LYS A 512 21.30 22.60 38.31
N ARG A 513 20.86 21.35 38.47
CA ARG A 513 19.48 20.91 38.70
C ARG A 513 19.42 20.17 40.04
N SER A 514 18.25 20.14 40.68
CA SER A 514 18.02 19.47 41.98
C SER A 514 17.18 18.19 41.88
N THR A 515 16.62 17.91 40.70
CA THR A 515 15.77 16.76 40.36
C THR A 515 15.93 16.47 38.87
N LEU A 516 15.34 15.37 38.40
CA LEU A 516 15.05 15.19 36.98
C LEU A 516 14.14 16.33 36.47
N ASP A 517 14.37 16.78 35.24
CA ASP A 517 13.66 17.88 34.57
C ASP A 517 12.56 17.31 33.67
N LEU A 518 11.40 17.04 34.26
CA LEU A 518 10.25 16.41 33.63
C LEU A 518 9.00 17.31 33.72
N ASP A 519 8.05 17.11 32.81
CA ASP A 519 6.77 17.81 32.80
C ASP A 519 5.76 17.29 33.85
N SER A 520 4.55 17.86 33.84
CA SER A 520 3.48 17.50 34.78
C SER A 520 2.92 16.08 34.62
N GLU A 521 3.21 15.40 33.52
CA GLU A 521 2.87 14.00 33.25
C GLU A 521 4.10 13.07 33.30
N LEU A 522 5.25 13.56 33.78
CA LEU A 522 6.53 12.86 33.89
C LEU A 522 7.17 12.46 32.55
N VAL A 523 6.96 13.28 31.51
CA VAL A 523 7.68 13.22 30.23
C VAL A 523 8.92 14.11 30.33
N GLY A 524 10.06 13.66 29.79
CA GLY A 524 11.28 14.47 29.75
C GLY A 524 12.55 13.62 29.66
N GLY A 525 13.70 14.27 29.74
CA GLY A 525 15.03 13.65 29.67
C GLY A 525 15.47 13.26 28.25
N TYR A 526 14.65 12.54 27.49
CA TYR A 526 14.97 12.04 26.16
C TYR A 526 13.89 12.38 25.13
N SER A 527 14.24 12.32 23.85
CA SER A 527 13.30 12.21 22.73
C SER A 527 13.41 10.82 22.10
N ALA A 528 12.41 10.38 21.35
CA ALA A 528 12.32 9.02 20.82
C ALA A 528 12.15 8.98 19.31
N LEU A 529 12.74 7.96 18.70
CA LEU A 529 12.53 7.57 17.32
C LEU A 529 12.07 6.12 17.29
N HIS A 530 11.21 5.78 16.33
CA HIS A 530 11.00 4.38 15.94
C HIS A 530 11.40 4.24 14.47
N ILE A 531 12.40 3.41 14.19
CA ILE A 531 13.03 3.22 12.89
C ILE A 531 12.86 1.75 12.47
N ARG A 532 11.97 1.48 11.50
CA ARG A 532 11.61 0.14 11.04
C ARG A 532 12.15 -0.10 9.63
N ARG A 533 13.02 -1.11 9.46
CA ARG A 533 13.74 -1.41 8.21
C ARG A 533 13.64 -2.86 7.70
N GLY A 534 13.12 -3.82 8.48
CA GLY A 534 13.12 -5.24 8.11
C GLY A 534 12.22 -5.59 6.92
N ASP A 535 11.10 -6.23 7.18
CA ASP A 535 10.06 -6.68 6.23
C ASP A 535 9.01 -5.61 5.86
N LEU A 536 9.17 -4.39 6.39
CA LEU A 536 8.27 -3.26 6.15
C LEU A 536 8.29 -2.89 4.66
N GLN A 537 7.34 -3.41 3.87
CA GLN A 537 7.11 -3.28 2.41
C GLN A 537 7.09 -1.84 1.80
N PHE A 538 7.80 -0.86 2.37
CA PHE A 538 7.56 0.58 2.29
C PHE A 538 8.84 1.47 2.10
N LYS A 539 9.27 1.65 0.83
CA LYS A 539 10.41 2.46 0.24
C LYS A 539 10.45 3.94 0.59
N GLU A 540 9.51 4.44 1.37
CA GLU A 540 9.50 5.84 1.75
C GLU A 540 9.96 6.10 3.17
N VAL A 541 10.39 5.08 3.89
CA VAL A 541 10.59 5.22 5.33
C VAL A 541 11.73 4.40 5.91
N LYS A 542 12.37 3.54 5.11
CA LYS A 542 13.66 2.92 5.47
C LYS A 542 14.87 3.79 5.09
N PHE A 543 14.69 5.12 5.10
CA PHE A 543 15.71 6.15 4.86
C PHE A 543 17.07 5.76 5.36
N SER A 544 18.14 6.16 4.68
CA SER A 544 19.49 5.98 5.22
C SER A 544 19.62 6.61 6.62
N ALA A 545 20.52 6.11 7.50
CA ALA A 545 20.61 6.64 8.88
C ALA A 545 20.89 8.14 8.94
N LYS A 546 21.71 8.62 8.01
CA LYS A 546 22.00 10.04 7.81
C LYS A 546 20.73 10.81 7.49
N GLU A 547 19.95 10.33 6.56
CA GLU A 547 18.70 10.93 6.08
C GLU A 547 17.62 10.89 7.17
N TRP A 548 17.43 9.76 7.85
CA TRP A 548 16.60 9.65 9.07
C TRP A 548 16.92 10.76 10.08
N TYR A 549 18.19 11.15 10.22
CA TYR A 549 18.59 12.33 10.97
C TYR A 549 18.32 13.65 10.23
N GLU A 550 18.74 13.84 8.97
CA GLU A 550 18.52 15.08 8.20
C GLU A 550 17.04 15.50 8.14
N ASN A 551 16.13 14.53 8.12
CA ASN A 551 14.68 14.72 8.05
C ASN A 551 14.06 15.01 9.42
N THR A 552 14.81 14.88 10.52
CA THR A 552 14.34 15.07 11.90
C THR A 552 15.22 15.98 12.75
N LYS A 553 16.38 16.42 12.25
CA LYS A 553 17.44 17.18 12.95
C LYS A 553 16.96 18.45 13.64
N GLU A 554 15.91 19.10 13.16
CA GLU A 554 15.38 20.33 13.77
C GLU A 554 14.34 20.08 14.88
N LEU A 555 13.92 18.83 15.05
CA LEU A 555 13.15 18.37 16.22
C LEU A 555 14.06 18.25 17.45
N TRP A 556 15.28 17.74 17.25
CA TRP A 556 16.20 17.37 18.32
C TRP A 556 16.96 18.57 18.87
N LYS A 557 17.07 18.68 20.20
CA LYS A 557 18.07 19.58 20.80
C LYS A 557 19.45 18.94 20.61
N ARG A 558 20.41 19.71 20.12
CA ARG A 558 21.80 19.34 19.79
C ARG A 558 22.45 18.20 20.62
N ASP A 559 22.28 18.24 21.94
CA ASP A 559 22.95 17.33 22.88
C ASP A 559 21.99 16.44 23.70
N GLU A 560 20.71 16.32 23.29
CA GLU A 560 19.73 15.50 24.02
C GLU A 560 19.89 13.99 23.79
N VAL A 561 19.40 13.18 24.74
CA VAL A 561 19.40 11.72 24.60
C VAL A 561 18.32 11.34 23.60
N LEU A 562 18.67 10.53 22.60
CA LEU A 562 17.74 9.99 21.62
C LEU A 562 17.62 8.47 21.80
N TYR A 563 16.44 8.03 22.19
CA TYR A 563 16.09 6.61 22.25
C TYR A 563 15.60 6.14 20.88
N ILE A 564 16.14 5.03 20.39
CA ILE A 564 15.82 4.46 19.08
C ILE A 564 15.23 3.06 19.27
N ALA A 565 13.91 2.97 19.11
CA ALA A 565 13.19 1.72 18.89
C ALA A 565 13.45 1.27 17.45
N THR A 566 13.94 0.04 17.22
CA THR A 566 14.31 -0.40 15.86
C THR A 566 14.48 -1.91 15.74
N ASP A 567 14.22 -2.43 14.54
CA ASP A 567 14.57 -3.77 14.08
C ASP A 567 15.93 -3.83 13.35
N GLU A 568 16.58 -2.69 13.13
CA GLU A 568 17.93 -2.61 12.56
C GLU A 568 18.99 -3.05 13.59
N ASN A 569 19.57 -4.22 13.36
CA ASN A 569 20.57 -4.83 14.25
C ASN A 569 22.02 -4.47 13.88
N PHE A 570 22.26 -3.95 12.68
CA PHE A 570 23.59 -3.53 12.24
C PHE A 570 23.96 -2.17 12.85
N LYS A 571 24.44 -2.16 14.11
CA LYS A 571 24.82 -0.93 14.84
C LYS A 571 25.69 0.09 14.07
N PRO A 572 26.60 -0.29 13.13
CA PRO A 572 27.33 0.69 12.31
C PRO A 572 26.47 1.48 11.32
N TRP A 573 25.24 1.04 11.02
CA TRP A 573 24.27 1.82 10.23
C TRP A 573 24.05 3.21 10.85
N PHE A 574 23.93 3.27 12.18
CA PHE A 574 23.74 4.50 12.94
C PHE A 574 25.00 5.37 13.08
N ASP A 575 26.13 5.03 12.44
CA ASP A 575 27.37 5.80 12.52
C ASP A 575 27.19 7.23 11.95
N ASP A 576 26.43 7.41 10.87
CA ASP A 576 26.12 8.76 10.35
C ASP A 576 25.19 9.55 11.28
N PHE A 577 24.30 8.87 12.01
CA PHE A 577 23.44 9.48 13.01
C PHE A 577 24.28 9.98 14.20
N ARG A 578 25.24 9.16 14.69
CA ARG A 578 26.20 9.54 15.76
C ARG A 578 27.25 10.58 15.34
N GLN A 579 27.54 10.71 14.05
CA GLN A 579 28.40 11.80 13.54
C GLN A 579 27.66 13.14 13.48
N SER A 580 26.34 13.11 13.30
CA SER A 580 25.53 14.30 12.99
C SER A 580 24.80 14.89 14.19
N HIS A 581 24.45 14.04 15.17
CA HIS A 581 23.92 14.41 16.48
C HIS A 581 25.04 14.40 17.54
N SER A 582 25.14 15.40 18.42
CA SER A 582 26.17 15.42 19.49
C SER A 582 25.66 14.97 20.87
N GLY A 583 24.38 14.62 20.98
CA GLY A 583 23.83 13.88 22.12
C GLY A 583 23.99 12.37 21.98
N GLN A 584 23.63 11.64 23.04
CA GLN A 584 23.79 10.19 23.10
C GLN A 584 22.66 9.45 22.37
N LEU A 585 23.00 8.42 21.58
CA LEU A 585 22.02 7.48 21.04
C LEU A 585 21.88 6.26 21.97
N ARG A 586 20.66 5.75 22.11
CA ARG A 586 20.35 4.57 22.95
C ARG A 586 19.39 3.63 22.26
N PHE A 587 19.69 2.35 22.33
CA PHE A 587 18.91 1.27 21.75
C PHE A 587 18.37 0.37 22.86
N PHE A 588 17.25 -0.32 22.60
CA PHE A 588 16.69 -1.32 23.51
C PHE A 588 17.74 -2.32 24.04
N SER A 589 18.66 -2.76 23.17
CA SER A 589 19.75 -3.69 23.51
C SER A 589 20.74 -3.18 24.56
N ASP A 590 20.89 -1.87 24.73
CA ASP A 590 21.93 -1.28 25.58
C ASP A 590 21.57 -1.41 27.07
N TYR A 591 20.30 -1.68 27.37
CA TYR A 591 19.77 -1.83 28.72
C TYR A 591 19.48 -3.28 29.12
N HIS A 592 20.04 -4.27 28.42
CA HIS A 592 19.73 -5.70 28.62
C HIS A 592 19.83 -6.14 30.09
N GLU A 593 20.97 -5.87 30.72
CA GLU A 593 21.23 -6.19 32.14
C GLU A 593 20.45 -5.30 33.11
N LEU A 594 20.28 -4.01 32.79
CA LEU A 594 19.55 -3.04 33.62
C LEU A 594 18.05 -3.39 33.69
N ALA A 595 17.46 -3.76 32.57
CA ALA A 595 16.04 -4.08 32.47
C ALA A 595 15.72 -5.51 32.93
N ASP A 596 16.72 -6.38 33.03
CA ASP A 596 16.59 -7.84 33.25
C ASP A 596 15.81 -8.53 32.13
N LEU A 597 16.12 -8.20 30.86
CA LEU A 597 15.41 -8.79 29.70
C LEU A 597 15.63 -10.30 29.59
N ASP A 598 16.74 -10.81 30.13
CA ASP A 598 17.03 -12.25 30.19
C ASP A 598 15.99 -13.03 31.00
N SER A 599 15.16 -12.39 31.85
CA SER A 599 14.02 -13.02 32.52
C SER A 599 12.68 -12.96 31.74
N ILE A 600 12.60 -12.18 30.65
CA ILE A 600 11.35 -11.86 29.92
C ILE A 600 11.29 -12.58 28.56
N ASP A 601 10.10 -13.03 28.13
CA ASP A 601 9.91 -13.62 26.80
C ASP A 601 10.26 -12.61 25.67
N PRO A 602 11.18 -12.91 24.74
CA PRO A 602 11.52 -12.03 23.63
C PRO A 602 10.35 -11.70 22.70
N THR A 603 9.30 -12.52 22.68
CA THR A 603 8.06 -12.17 21.95
C THR A 603 7.37 -10.93 22.53
N LEU A 604 7.76 -10.46 23.72
CA LEU A 604 7.30 -9.23 24.36
C LEU A 604 8.24 -8.03 24.16
N TYR A 605 9.43 -8.19 23.59
CA TYR A 605 10.43 -7.10 23.52
C TYR A 605 9.93 -5.86 22.78
N GLY A 606 9.24 -6.04 21.65
CA GLY A 606 8.63 -4.94 20.92
C GLY A 606 7.53 -4.18 21.71
N MET A 607 6.87 -4.85 22.65
CA MET A 607 5.85 -4.26 23.52
C MET A 607 6.50 -3.34 24.57
N ILE A 608 7.66 -3.73 25.10
CA ILE A 608 8.49 -2.90 25.99
C ILE A 608 8.99 -1.67 25.22
N ASP A 609 9.52 -1.88 24.02
CA ASP A 609 10.10 -0.85 23.16
C ASP A 609 9.06 0.20 22.73
N THR A 610 7.83 -0.24 22.42
CA THR A 610 6.66 0.63 22.18
C THR A 610 6.42 1.59 23.36
N LEU A 611 6.45 1.09 24.60
CA LEU A 611 6.19 1.91 25.79
C LEU A 611 7.26 2.99 25.97
N ILE A 612 8.55 2.63 25.85
CA ILE A 612 9.66 3.58 26.01
C ILE A 612 9.60 4.65 24.93
N ALA A 613 9.38 4.27 23.67
CA ALA A 613 9.27 5.20 22.55
C ALA A 613 8.07 6.16 22.68
N SER A 614 6.92 5.66 23.18
CA SER A 614 5.74 6.50 23.41
C SER A 614 5.94 7.62 24.43
N ARG A 615 6.97 7.52 25.27
CA ARG A 615 7.21 8.45 26.38
C ARG A 615 8.36 9.44 26.15
N GLY A 616 8.98 9.44 24.97
CA GLY A 616 9.95 10.47 24.57
C GLY A 616 9.30 11.86 24.43
N THR A 617 10.05 12.91 24.76
CA THR A 617 9.57 14.31 24.76
C THR A 617 8.99 14.70 23.41
N ILE A 618 9.78 14.51 22.35
CA ILE A 618 9.31 14.46 20.96
C ILE A 618 9.41 13.01 20.49
N PHE A 619 8.49 12.59 19.62
CA PHE A 619 8.56 11.30 18.93
C PHE A 619 8.59 11.49 17.42
N ALA A 620 9.50 10.79 16.72
CA ALA A 620 9.48 10.63 15.26
C ALA A 620 9.31 9.15 14.89
N GLY A 621 8.14 8.79 14.36
CA GLY A 621 7.86 7.42 13.94
C GLY A 621 8.32 7.12 12.52
N THR A 622 8.57 5.85 12.23
CA THR A 622 8.51 5.34 10.86
C THR A 622 7.05 5.38 10.46
N TRP A 623 6.67 6.26 9.54
CA TRP A 623 5.36 6.14 8.89
C TRP A 623 5.28 4.73 8.27
N PHE A 624 4.11 4.23 7.92
CA PHE A 624 3.88 2.86 7.42
C PHE A 624 4.04 1.73 8.43
N SER A 625 4.53 2.02 9.64
CA SER A 625 4.55 1.02 10.69
C SER A 625 3.33 1.11 11.59
N THR A 626 2.52 0.04 11.62
CA THR A 626 1.44 -0.15 12.61
C THR A 626 1.96 -0.14 14.06
N PHE A 627 3.27 -0.36 14.26
CA PHE A 627 3.99 -0.16 15.52
C PHE A 627 4.14 1.33 15.86
N SER A 628 4.60 2.17 14.92
CA SER A 628 4.57 3.63 15.07
C SER A 628 3.16 4.15 15.30
N GLY A 629 2.17 3.57 14.61
CA GLY A 629 0.75 3.81 14.87
C GLY A 629 0.44 3.63 16.36
N TYR A 630 0.65 2.43 16.91
CA TYR A 630 0.33 2.18 18.31
C TYR A 630 1.08 3.10 19.30
N ILE A 631 2.33 3.45 19.01
CA ILE A 631 3.07 4.46 19.79
C ILE A 631 2.32 5.80 19.84
N VAL A 632 1.77 6.27 18.71
CA VAL A 632 0.96 7.50 18.64
C VAL A 632 -0.34 7.38 19.43
N ARG A 633 -1.02 6.23 19.42
CA ARG A 633 -2.21 6.01 20.28
C ARG A 633 -1.85 6.14 21.75
N LEU A 634 -0.75 5.51 22.18
CA LEU A 634 -0.30 5.57 23.57
C LEU A 634 0.04 7.00 23.99
N ARG A 635 0.75 7.77 23.15
CA ARG A 635 0.97 9.23 23.34
C ARG A 635 -0.35 9.97 23.58
N GLY A 636 -1.35 9.66 22.76
CA GLY A 636 -2.72 10.16 22.90
C GLY A 636 -3.37 9.83 24.23
N TYR A 637 -3.25 8.58 24.72
CA TYR A 637 -3.75 8.16 26.03
C TYR A 637 -2.98 8.77 27.22
N TYR A 638 -1.67 9.02 27.08
CA TYR A 638 -0.86 9.75 28.07
C TYR A 638 -1.16 11.26 28.12
N GLY A 639 -2.08 11.76 27.30
CA GLY A 639 -2.43 13.18 27.27
C GLY A 639 -1.43 14.06 26.50
N MET A 640 -0.50 13.47 25.75
CA MET A 640 0.55 14.22 25.04
C MET A 640 0.00 14.99 23.84
N SER A 641 0.56 16.18 23.62
CA SER A 641 0.23 17.05 22.48
C SER A 641 0.51 16.37 21.13
N LYS A 642 -0.41 16.49 20.18
CA LYS A 642 -0.21 15.95 18.82
C LYS A 642 0.95 16.66 18.10
N PHE A 643 1.22 17.93 18.45
CA PHE A 643 2.36 18.72 17.96
C PHE A 643 3.74 18.27 18.49
N SER A 644 3.77 17.25 19.36
CA SER A 644 5.00 16.56 19.80
C SER A 644 5.27 15.26 19.01
N THR A 645 4.49 14.99 17.97
CA THR A 645 4.38 13.67 17.33
C THR A 645 4.54 13.79 15.81
N TYR A 646 5.67 13.30 15.33
CA TYR A 646 6.15 13.47 13.96
C TYR A 646 6.32 12.11 13.29
N TYR A 647 6.51 12.16 11.98
CA TYR A 647 7.16 11.08 11.23
C TYR A 647 8.45 11.61 10.63
N SER A 648 9.44 10.76 10.39
CA SER A 648 10.65 11.15 9.64
C SER A 648 10.28 11.71 8.27
N TYR A 649 9.44 10.95 7.58
CA TYR A 649 8.94 11.22 6.24
C TYR A 649 8.45 12.66 5.99
N LEU A 650 9.26 13.48 5.34
CA LEU A 650 9.09 14.94 5.22
C LEU A 650 7.70 15.36 4.73
N GLU A 651 7.20 14.76 3.64
CA GLU A 651 5.94 15.22 3.03
C GLU A 651 4.72 14.93 3.92
N ARG A 652 4.88 14.13 5.00
CA ARG A 652 3.87 13.87 6.06
C ARG A 652 4.42 13.99 7.48
N LYS A 653 5.57 14.62 7.65
CA LYS A 653 6.27 14.77 8.94
C LYS A 653 5.40 15.40 10.02
N TYR A 654 4.47 16.24 9.59
CA TYR A 654 3.49 16.95 10.40
C TYR A 654 2.07 16.33 10.33
N PHE A 655 1.90 15.08 9.91
CA PHE A 655 0.57 14.50 9.68
C PHE A 655 -0.33 14.54 10.92
N MET A 656 0.19 14.16 12.09
CA MET A 656 -0.57 14.21 13.35
C MET A 656 -0.91 15.63 13.81
N HIS A 657 -0.33 16.67 13.21
CA HIS A 657 -0.55 18.07 13.62
C HIS A 657 -1.92 18.61 13.14
N SER A 658 -2.61 17.92 12.23
CA SER A 658 -3.95 18.28 11.76
C SER A 658 -5.00 17.33 12.34
N TRP A 659 -6.23 17.82 12.56
CA TRP A 659 -7.35 16.91 12.81
C TRP A 659 -7.64 16.08 11.55
N MET A 660 -8.11 14.85 11.77
CA MET A 660 -8.49 13.90 10.74
C MET A 660 -9.71 13.11 11.20
N ASN A 661 -10.72 13.05 10.34
CA ASN A 661 -11.87 12.17 10.51
C ASN A 661 -11.50 10.75 10.04
N VAL A 662 -12.10 9.74 10.65
CA VAL A 662 -12.06 8.36 10.16
C VAL A 662 -12.50 8.32 8.69
N GLY A 663 -11.76 7.59 7.85
CA GLY A 663 -12.06 7.45 6.42
C GLY A 663 -11.37 8.47 5.51
N GLU A 664 -10.69 9.50 6.04
CA GLU A 664 -9.89 10.43 5.24
C GLU A 664 -8.53 9.81 4.84
N GLY A 665 -8.54 8.55 4.40
CA GLY A 665 -7.41 7.68 4.03
C GLY A 665 -7.28 6.39 4.88
N SER A 666 -6.06 5.82 4.94
CA SER A 666 -5.74 4.48 5.48
C SER A 666 -6.36 4.18 6.85
N LEU A 667 -7.16 3.11 6.93
CA LEU A 667 -7.96 2.75 8.11
C LEU A 667 -7.19 1.93 9.16
N TYR A 668 -5.98 1.46 8.84
CA TYR A 668 -5.28 0.46 9.64
C TYR A 668 -3.93 0.91 10.21
N ALA A 669 -3.17 1.71 9.49
CA ALA A 669 -1.76 1.89 9.83
C ALA A 669 -1.38 3.27 10.36
N ARG A 670 -2.42 4.05 10.69
CA ARG A 670 -2.31 5.37 11.29
C ARG A 670 -3.46 5.63 12.24
N GLU A 671 -3.14 6.14 13.40
CA GLU A 671 -4.09 6.35 14.47
C GLU A 671 -4.82 7.69 14.32
N TYR A 672 -6.14 7.69 14.51
CA TYR A 672 -6.97 8.89 14.40
C TYR A 672 -7.23 9.47 15.79
N PRO A 673 -7.10 10.80 16.01
CA PRO A 673 -7.28 11.41 17.32
C PRO A 673 -8.62 11.09 18.03
N THR A 674 -9.70 10.79 17.30
CA THR A 674 -10.97 10.32 17.90
C THR A 674 -10.82 9.05 18.76
N GLY A 675 -9.73 8.27 18.62
CA GLY A 675 -9.40 7.14 19.48
C GLY A 675 -9.09 7.50 20.95
N TRP A 676 -8.66 8.74 21.24
CA TRP A 676 -8.31 9.20 22.59
C TRP A 676 -8.82 10.60 22.95
N THR A 677 -9.07 11.47 21.97
CA THR A 677 -9.60 12.81 22.18
C THR A 677 -11.04 12.75 22.66
N GLY A 678 -11.27 13.30 23.86
CA GLY A 678 -12.60 13.46 24.48
C GLY A 678 -13.27 12.17 24.95
N ILE A 679 -12.60 11.00 24.90
CA ILE A 679 -13.22 9.69 25.21
C ILE A 679 -13.67 9.52 26.66
N ASP A 680 -13.29 10.42 27.56
CA ASP A 680 -13.73 10.44 28.96
C ASP A 680 -15.03 11.24 29.20
N GLY A 681 -15.61 11.80 28.13
CA GLY A 681 -16.90 12.50 28.13
C GLY A 681 -18.02 11.77 27.37
N ASP A 682 -19.19 12.39 27.37
CA ASP A 682 -20.43 11.86 26.78
C ASP A 682 -20.70 12.37 25.35
N ALA A 683 -19.94 13.36 24.89
CA ALA A 683 -20.13 13.98 23.58
C ALA A 683 -19.52 13.14 22.45
N PHE A 684 -20.09 13.27 21.25
CA PHE A 684 -19.40 12.86 20.02
C PHE A 684 -18.24 13.82 19.72
N VAL A 685 -17.13 13.30 19.20
CA VAL A 685 -15.89 14.06 19.01
C VAL A 685 -15.40 13.93 17.56
N ASP A 686 -15.55 15.02 16.82
CA ASP A 686 -15.19 15.13 15.40
C ASP A 686 -14.32 16.35 15.05
N ASN A 687 -13.72 16.99 16.07
CA ASN A 687 -12.55 17.86 16.01
C ASN A 687 -11.82 17.86 17.37
N ASP A 688 -10.54 18.28 17.40
CA ASP A 688 -9.82 18.62 18.64
C ASP A 688 -9.81 20.13 18.92
N ARG A 689 -9.52 20.52 20.17
CA ARG A 689 -9.39 21.92 20.60
C ARG A 689 -7.92 22.41 20.61
N GLU A 690 -6.99 21.63 20.05
CA GLU A 690 -5.54 21.89 20.13
C GLU A 690 -5.10 22.91 19.05
N GLY A 691 -5.76 22.91 17.89
CA GLY A 691 -5.45 23.81 16.77
C GLY A 691 -5.87 25.28 16.94
N ASP A 692 -6.76 25.58 17.87
CA ASP A 692 -7.27 26.95 18.10
C ASP A 692 -6.28 27.86 18.89
N VAL A 693 -5.18 27.29 19.41
CA VAL A 693 -4.19 28.00 20.24
C VAL A 693 -2.77 27.78 19.69
N ASP A 694 -2.40 28.56 18.68
CA ASP A 694 -1.07 28.56 18.04
C ASP A 694 0.03 29.08 19.01
N PRO A 695 0.97 28.24 19.49
CA PRO A 695 2.03 28.66 20.42
C PRO A 695 3.26 29.27 19.72
N PHE A 696 3.33 29.20 18.38
CA PHE A 696 4.55 29.46 17.60
C PHE A 696 4.46 30.65 16.64
N LYS A 697 3.30 31.30 16.53
CA LYS A 697 3.01 32.51 15.73
C LYS A 697 3.87 33.77 16.00
N GLY A 698 4.94 33.65 16.78
CA GLY A 698 5.85 34.74 17.19
C GLY A 698 7.34 34.47 16.96
N ARG A 699 7.73 33.52 16.09
CA ARG A 699 9.15 33.20 15.81
C ARG A 699 9.62 33.34 14.35
N ALA A 700 8.76 33.81 13.45
CA ALA A 700 9.11 34.07 12.04
C ALA A 700 9.25 35.58 11.76
N GLY A 701 10.24 36.23 12.38
CA GLY A 701 10.52 37.65 12.17
C GLY A 701 11.71 38.15 12.99
N GLU A 702 12.71 38.68 12.28
CA GLU A 702 13.93 39.35 12.77
C GLU A 702 14.91 38.51 13.61
N ALA A 703 16.20 38.62 13.28
CA ALA A 703 17.28 38.11 14.12
C ALA A 703 17.55 39.11 15.26
N PRO A 704 17.92 38.66 16.48
CA PRO A 704 18.06 39.53 17.64
C PRO A 704 19.31 40.41 17.55
N ALA A 705 19.16 41.59 16.94
CA ALA A 705 20.06 42.72 17.17
C ALA A 705 19.79 43.28 18.59
N VAL A 706 20.86 43.49 19.36
CA VAL A 706 20.76 43.98 20.74
C VAL A 706 20.76 45.51 20.74
N GLU A 707 19.69 46.15 21.23
CA GLU A 707 19.82 47.27 22.19
C GLU A 707 18.52 47.63 22.95
N GLN A 708 18.63 48.59 23.86
CA GLN A 708 17.81 48.73 25.08
C GLN A 708 16.52 49.58 24.88
N GLY A 709 15.42 49.21 25.55
CA GLY A 709 14.23 50.07 25.65
C GLY A 709 13.18 49.56 26.65
N ILE A 710 12.89 50.34 27.70
CA ILE A 710 11.91 49.97 28.75
C ILE A 710 10.54 50.61 28.46
N VAL A 711 9.51 49.79 28.27
CA VAL A 711 8.09 50.20 28.42
C VAL A 711 7.30 49.08 29.10
N LYS A 712 6.45 49.43 30.08
CA LYS A 712 5.44 48.54 30.69
C LYS A 712 4.04 48.96 30.24
N VAL A 713 3.16 48.00 29.97
CA VAL A 713 1.69 48.18 29.99
C VAL A 713 1.06 46.93 30.61
N ASP A 714 0.00 47.10 31.41
CA ASP A 714 -0.60 46.05 32.23
C ASP A 714 -1.59 45.13 31.49
N VAL A 715 -1.72 43.89 31.99
CA VAL A 715 -2.68 42.89 31.51
C VAL A 715 -4.03 43.03 32.23
N LYS A 716 -5.11 43.29 31.49
CA LYS A 716 -6.48 42.86 31.85
C LYS A 716 -7.48 43.00 30.70
N GLN A 717 -8.45 42.08 30.69
CA GLN A 717 -9.69 42.09 29.89
C GLN A 717 -9.54 42.05 28.37
N ALA A 718 -9.47 40.83 27.83
CA ALA A 718 -10.01 40.50 26.51
C ALA A 718 -10.93 39.28 26.65
N ASN A 719 -12.23 39.54 26.80
CA ASN A 719 -13.30 38.55 26.69
C ASN A 719 -14.10 38.87 25.41
N ASP A 720 -14.96 37.95 24.99
CA ASP A 720 -15.91 38.06 23.86
C ASP A 720 -15.41 37.91 22.41
N GLN A 721 -16.12 37.02 21.69
CA GLN A 721 -16.46 37.01 20.25
C GLN A 721 -15.52 36.42 19.16
N ARG A 722 -15.73 35.11 18.88
CA ARG A 722 -16.28 34.51 17.61
C ARG A 722 -15.57 33.25 17.07
N SER A 723 -16.37 32.48 16.32
CA SER A 723 -16.15 31.17 15.66
C SER A 723 -16.43 31.29 14.13
N PRO A 724 -16.52 30.22 13.30
CA PRO A 724 -15.74 28.96 13.12
C PRO A 724 -15.36 28.68 11.62
N LEU A 725 -14.91 27.43 11.32
CA LEU A 725 -14.88 26.70 10.01
C LEU A 725 -13.76 26.94 8.96
N GLN A 726 -13.08 25.85 8.56
CA GLN A 726 -12.76 25.48 7.16
C GLN A 726 -12.38 23.98 7.02
N SER A 727 -12.15 23.47 5.80
CA SER A 727 -12.27 22.04 5.42
C SER A 727 -11.08 21.43 4.66
N LYS A 728 -11.00 20.08 4.59
CA LYS A 728 -10.11 19.35 3.64
C LYS A 728 -10.50 19.55 2.18
N SER A 729 -9.61 19.18 1.25
CA SER A 729 -9.67 19.54 -0.18
C SER A 729 -9.67 18.34 -1.14
N VAL A 730 -10.45 18.48 -2.23
CA VAL A 730 -10.56 17.55 -3.37
C VAL A 730 -9.30 17.49 -4.23
N ALA A 731 -9.07 16.36 -4.91
CA ALA A 731 -8.07 16.26 -5.97
C ALA A 731 -8.60 16.87 -7.27
N ARG A 732 -7.84 17.78 -7.89
CA ARG A 732 -8.31 18.54 -9.06
C ARG A 732 -7.30 18.69 -10.19
N GLY A 733 -6.03 18.29 -9.98
CA GLY A 733 -4.92 18.63 -10.88
C GLY A 733 -4.88 20.13 -11.19
N VAL A 734 -4.40 20.49 -12.39
CA VAL A 734 -4.43 21.87 -12.89
C VAL A 734 -5.86 22.25 -13.35
N SER A 735 -6.77 22.42 -12.39
CA SER A 735 -8.16 22.78 -12.68
C SER A 735 -8.38 24.28 -12.86
N GLY A 736 -7.58 25.15 -12.22
CA GLY A 736 -7.60 26.62 -12.37
C GLY A 736 -8.88 27.37 -11.94
N LEU A 737 -10.01 26.67 -11.79
CA LEU A 737 -11.35 27.22 -11.61
C LEU A 737 -11.79 27.29 -10.13
N PRO A 738 -12.70 28.21 -9.76
CA PRO A 738 -13.39 28.15 -8.48
C PRO A 738 -14.32 26.92 -8.41
N LEU A 739 -14.60 26.40 -7.20
CA LEU A 739 -15.47 25.23 -7.01
C LEU A 739 -16.89 25.42 -7.60
N SER A 740 -17.37 26.66 -7.68
CA SER A 740 -18.63 27.03 -8.35
C SER A 740 -18.68 26.74 -9.86
N SER A 741 -17.51 26.50 -10.48
CA SER A 741 -17.36 26.25 -11.93
C SER A 741 -16.88 24.82 -12.23
N THR A 742 -16.80 23.96 -11.22
CA THR A 742 -16.44 22.54 -11.38
C THR A 742 -17.51 21.62 -10.79
N PRO A 743 -18.68 21.49 -11.45
CA PRO A 743 -19.79 20.66 -10.98
C PRO A 743 -19.44 19.16 -10.87
N ALA A 744 -18.35 18.71 -11.51
CA ALA A 744 -17.89 17.32 -11.40
C ALA A 744 -17.43 16.93 -9.98
N VAL A 745 -16.88 17.88 -9.21
CA VAL A 745 -16.29 17.62 -7.88
C VAL A 745 -17.21 17.99 -6.72
N VAL A 746 -18.49 18.26 -6.98
CA VAL A 746 -19.48 18.58 -5.94
C VAL A 746 -19.84 17.32 -5.15
N GLY A 747 -19.32 17.21 -3.93
CA GLY A 747 -19.37 15.98 -3.13
C GLY A 747 -18.40 14.91 -3.62
N ALA A 748 -17.31 15.31 -4.27
CA ALA A 748 -16.11 14.49 -4.40
C ALA A 748 -15.22 14.69 -3.17
N GLU A 749 -14.32 13.73 -2.90
CA GLU A 749 -13.21 13.88 -1.95
C GLU A 749 -11.95 13.28 -2.60
N ARG A 750 -10.74 13.73 -2.20
CA ARG A 750 -9.49 13.16 -2.73
C ARG A 750 -9.44 11.67 -2.37
N GLY A 751 -9.08 10.83 -3.34
CA GLY A 751 -9.00 9.39 -3.14
C GLY A 751 -7.91 8.97 -2.15
N HIS A 752 -7.89 7.68 -1.84
CA HIS A 752 -6.97 7.08 -0.90
C HIS A 752 -6.09 6.02 -1.59
N ILE A 753 -4.82 5.92 -1.20
CA ILE A 753 -3.93 4.82 -1.58
C ILE A 753 -3.74 3.90 -0.40
N THR A 754 -4.31 2.69 -0.49
CA THR A 754 -4.19 1.62 0.51
C THR A 754 -2.73 1.24 0.69
N CYS A 755 -2.17 1.86 1.70
CA CYS A 755 -0.79 1.86 2.10
C CYS A 755 -0.81 2.46 3.50
N ASP A 756 0.29 2.35 4.20
CA ASP A 756 0.19 2.26 5.65
C ASP A 756 0.06 3.62 6.43
N VAL A 757 -0.45 4.75 5.91
CA VAL A 757 0.18 5.51 4.81
C VAL A 757 -0.77 6.35 3.94
N GLU A 758 -1.00 7.59 4.38
CA GLU A 758 -1.01 8.80 3.55
C GLU A 758 0.12 8.92 2.48
N VAL A 759 0.13 8.06 1.49
CA VAL A 759 0.58 8.44 0.14
C VAL A 759 -0.57 9.12 -0.63
N ASP A 760 -1.70 9.43 0.01
CA ASP A 760 -2.92 10.03 -0.57
C ASP A 760 -2.72 11.36 -1.34
N ARG A 761 -1.64 12.12 -1.13
CA ARG A 761 -1.21 13.23 -2.00
C ARG A 761 -0.85 12.76 -3.44
N LEU A 762 -0.54 11.47 -3.55
CA LEU A 762 -0.35 10.68 -4.77
C LEU A 762 -1.65 10.02 -5.25
N ALA A 763 -2.74 10.11 -4.48
CA ALA A 763 -4.06 9.92 -5.02
C ALA A 763 -4.39 11.20 -5.78
N TYR A 764 -4.13 11.15 -7.09
CA TYR A 764 -4.55 12.19 -8.02
C TYR A 764 -6.02 12.06 -8.42
N TRP A 765 -6.67 10.98 -7.99
CA TRP A 765 -8.08 10.71 -8.21
C TRP A 765 -8.96 11.28 -7.10
N ASN A 766 -10.27 11.34 -7.38
CA ASN A 766 -11.28 11.48 -6.37
C ASN A 766 -12.00 10.15 -6.09
N GLU A 767 -12.13 9.80 -4.81
CA GLU A 767 -12.95 8.71 -4.33
C GLU A 767 -13.61 9.15 -3.01
N PRO A 768 -14.93 9.41 -2.98
CA PRO A 768 -15.87 9.26 -4.10
C PRO A 768 -15.62 10.30 -5.21
N GLN A 769 -15.95 9.93 -6.44
CA GLN A 769 -16.15 10.90 -7.52
C GLN A 769 -17.40 11.73 -7.22
N GLY A 770 -17.45 12.99 -7.64
CA GLY A 770 -18.51 13.90 -7.23
C GLY A 770 -19.89 13.51 -7.77
N THR A 771 -20.93 14.02 -7.10
CA THR A 771 -22.31 13.49 -7.14
C THR A 771 -22.87 13.24 -8.55
N ARG A 772 -22.52 14.10 -9.53
CA ARG A 772 -22.92 13.93 -10.93
C ARG A 772 -22.30 12.69 -11.55
N ASP A 773 -20.99 12.58 -11.44
CA ASP A 773 -20.21 11.47 -11.97
C ASP A 773 -20.53 10.19 -11.19
N TYR A 774 -20.89 10.33 -9.91
CA TYR A 774 -21.42 9.25 -9.08
C TYR A 774 -22.82 8.74 -9.50
N THR A 775 -23.56 9.51 -10.31
CA THR A 775 -24.91 9.18 -10.81
C THR A 775 -24.99 9.09 -12.35
N PHE A 776 -23.85 9.17 -13.05
CA PHE A 776 -23.78 9.12 -14.51
C PHE A 776 -24.44 7.87 -15.11
N THR A 777 -25.09 8.05 -16.26
CA THR A 777 -25.67 6.98 -17.09
C THR A 777 -25.38 7.30 -18.56
N SER A 778 -24.84 6.35 -19.33
CA SER A 778 -24.42 6.62 -20.70
C SER A 778 -25.60 6.81 -21.69
N PRO A 779 -25.55 7.80 -22.60
CA PRO A 779 -26.54 7.91 -23.68
C PRO A 779 -26.47 6.76 -24.69
N PHE A 780 -25.30 6.12 -24.86
CA PHE A 780 -25.06 5.05 -25.86
C PHE A 780 -25.41 3.64 -25.37
N ARG A 781 -26.00 3.52 -24.18
CA ARG A 781 -26.48 2.24 -23.63
C ARG A 781 -27.62 1.67 -24.48
N ASP A 782 -27.81 0.35 -24.41
CA ASP A 782 -29.02 -0.26 -24.97
C ASP A 782 -30.24 0.16 -24.13
N LYS A 783 -31.22 0.77 -24.79
CA LYS A 783 -32.45 1.30 -24.18
C LYS A 783 -33.60 0.26 -24.23
N THR A 784 -33.35 -0.95 -24.76
CA THR A 784 -34.33 -2.04 -24.91
C THR A 784 -34.68 -2.68 -23.56
N PRO A 785 -35.94 -2.66 -23.11
CA PRO A 785 -36.35 -3.32 -21.87
C PRO A 785 -36.11 -4.83 -21.90
N ASN A 786 -35.60 -5.38 -20.80
CA ASN A 786 -35.28 -6.82 -20.65
C ASN A 786 -34.33 -7.38 -21.71
N ALA A 787 -33.44 -6.55 -22.27
CA ALA A 787 -32.34 -7.01 -23.11
C ALA A 787 -31.46 -8.04 -22.37
N LYS A 788 -30.92 -9.02 -23.09
CA LYS A 788 -29.93 -9.94 -22.54
C LYS A 788 -28.63 -9.19 -22.21
N THR A 789 -27.83 -9.76 -21.29
CA THR A 789 -26.53 -9.18 -20.92
C THR A 789 -25.62 -9.11 -22.14
N LYS A 790 -25.21 -7.90 -22.52
CA LYS A 790 -24.25 -7.66 -23.60
C LYS A 790 -22.83 -7.57 -23.04
N TYR A 791 -21.89 -8.19 -23.75
CA TYR A 791 -20.50 -8.32 -23.33
C TYR A 791 -19.53 -7.62 -24.29
N LEU A 792 -18.35 -7.29 -23.78
CA LEU A 792 -17.19 -6.84 -24.54
C LEU A 792 -15.95 -7.61 -24.06
N ALA A 793 -15.44 -8.51 -24.89
CA ALA A 793 -14.19 -9.23 -24.65
C ALA A 793 -13.08 -8.68 -25.55
N PHE A 794 -11.82 -8.91 -25.20
CA PHE A 794 -10.68 -8.43 -25.98
C PHE A 794 -9.42 -9.30 -25.79
N MET A 795 -8.44 -9.12 -26.66
CA MET A 795 -7.07 -9.61 -26.45
C MET A 795 -6.14 -8.47 -26.04
N PRO A 796 -5.26 -8.65 -25.03
CA PRO A 796 -4.22 -7.67 -24.70
C PRO A 796 -3.28 -7.32 -25.85
N ASP A 797 -2.70 -6.12 -25.79
CA ASP A 797 -1.56 -5.73 -26.63
C ASP A 797 -0.36 -6.69 -26.44
N LYS A 798 0.42 -6.94 -27.50
CA LYS A 798 1.60 -7.83 -27.41
C LYS A 798 2.91 -7.14 -26.99
N GLY A 799 2.92 -5.82 -26.85
CA GLY A 799 4.08 -5.06 -26.37
C GLY A 799 4.20 -5.03 -24.85
N GLY A 800 5.14 -4.22 -24.36
CA GLY A 800 5.33 -4.02 -22.91
C GLY A 800 4.12 -3.36 -22.24
N PHE A 801 4.00 -3.52 -20.93
CA PHE A 801 2.79 -3.21 -20.16
C PHE A 801 2.17 -1.82 -20.40
N ASN A 802 2.93 -0.75 -20.58
CA ASN A 802 2.34 0.57 -20.85
C ASN A 802 1.55 0.64 -22.18
N ASN A 803 1.81 -0.27 -23.12
CA ASN A 803 0.99 -0.46 -24.32
C ASN A 803 -0.31 -1.22 -23.99
N VAL A 804 -0.22 -2.20 -23.10
CA VAL A 804 -1.37 -2.97 -22.58
C VAL A 804 -2.32 -2.05 -21.80
N ARG A 805 -1.80 -1.16 -20.94
CA ARG A 805 -2.53 -0.08 -20.27
C ARG A 805 -3.35 0.76 -21.25
N MET A 806 -2.70 1.33 -22.27
CA MET A 806 -3.36 2.19 -23.26
C MET A 806 -4.45 1.45 -24.05
N SER A 807 -4.18 0.20 -24.43
CA SER A 807 -5.19 -0.68 -25.02
C SER A 807 -6.38 -0.89 -24.06
N PHE A 808 -6.11 -1.07 -22.77
CA PHE A 808 -7.14 -1.30 -21.76
C PHE A 808 -7.98 -0.05 -21.47
N GLU A 809 -7.38 1.15 -21.45
CA GLU A 809 -8.08 2.44 -21.32
C GLU A 809 -9.14 2.62 -22.41
N ILE A 810 -8.78 2.33 -23.66
CA ILE A 810 -9.69 2.39 -24.82
C ILE A 810 -10.85 1.40 -24.65
N ILE A 811 -10.54 0.15 -24.28
CA ILE A 811 -11.52 -0.91 -24.07
C ILE A 811 -12.47 -0.61 -22.91
N LEU A 812 -11.96 -0.05 -21.82
CA LEU A 812 -12.76 0.29 -20.63
C LEU A 812 -13.79 1.37 -20.94
N ILE A 813 -13.38 2.44 -21.64
CA ILE A 813 -14.31 3.47 -22.11
C ILE A 813 -15.36 2.88 -23.06
N MET A 814 -14.97 2.03 -24.01
CA MET A 814 -15.93 1.36 -24.89
C MET A 814 -16.94 0.50 -24.11
N ALA A 815 -16.52 -0.21 -23.06
CA ALA A 815 -17.40 -1.01 -22.23
C ALA A 815 -18.40 -0.14 -21.43
N VAL A 816 -17.92 0.90 -20.74
CA VAL A 816 -18.76 1.79 -19.94
C VAL A 816 -19.70 2.63 -20.82
N ALA A 817 -19.21 3.17 -21.93
CA ALA A 817 -20.03 3.97 -22.86
C ALA A 817 -21.15 3.13 -23.49
N LEU A 818 -20.88 1.87 -23.86
CA LEU A 818 -21.91 0.96 -24.38
C LEU A 818 -22.70 0.21 -23.28
N GLU A 819 -22.46 0.50 -21.99
CA GLU A 819 -23.02 -0.21 -20.83
C GLU A 819 -22.89 -1.75 -20.89
N ARG A 820 -21.77 -2.23 -21.43
CA ARG A 820 -21.46 -3.66 -21.61
C ARG A 820 -20.74 -4.23 -20.40
N THR A 821 -20.97 -5.51 -20.13
CA THR A 821 -20.13 -6.27 -19.20
C THR A 821 -18.78 -6.59 -19.86
N LEU A 822 -17.72 -5.97 -19.35
CA LEU A 822 -16.34 -6.19 -19.76
C LEU A 822 -15.90 -7.61 -19.35
N VAL A 823 -15.48 -8.42 -20.31
CA VAL A 823 -14.89 -9.74 -20.03
C VAL A 823 -13.39 -9.60 -20.06
N LEU A 824 -12.76 -9.75 -18.88
CA LEU A 824 -11.31 -9.73 -18.75
C LEU A 824 -10.68 -10.95 -19.45
N PRO A 825 -9.56 -10.79 -20.15
CA PRO A 825 -8.83 -11.91 -20.75
C PRO A 825 -8.28 -12.87 -19.67
N PRO A 826 -8.08 -14.16 -20.02
CA PRO A 826 -7.48 -15.14 -19.12
C PRO A 826 -6.06 -14.73 -18.69
N GLU A 827 -5.59 -15.22 -17.53
CA GLU A 827 -4.20 -14.95 -17.11
C GLU A 827 -3.22 -15.46 -18.18
N MET A 828 -2.31 -14.60 -18.63
CA MET A 828 -1.35 -14.95 -19.69
C MET A 828 0.04 -14.34 -19.46
N PRO A 829 1.12 -14.89 -20.08
CA PRO A 829 2.46 -14.34 -19.94
C PRO A 829 2.61 -13.05 -20.77
N MET A 830 2.69 -11.90 -20.10
CA MET A 830 2.89 -10.60 -20.77
C MET A 830 4.35 -10.42 -21.24
N TYR A 831 4.63 -9.36 -22.01
CA TYR A 831 5.97 -9.05 -22.52
C TYR A 831 6.78 -8.26 -21.49
N LEU A 832 8.05 -8.64 -21.29
CA LEU A 832 8.95 -8.23 -20.21
C LEU A 832 8.48 -8.49 -18.76
N LEU A 833 7.21 -8.85 -18.55
CA LEU A 833 6.65 -9.22 -17.25
C LEU A 833 6.69 -10.75 -17.06
N ARG A 834 7.90 -11.29 -16.84
CA ARG A 834 8.16 -12.72 -16.63
C ARG A 834 9.21 -12.98 -15.54
N ASN A 835 9.42 -12.01 -14.66
CA ASN A 835 10.47 -12.07 -13.64
C ASN A 835 10.07 -12.98 -12.46
N ASP A 836 8.77 -13.17 -12.26
CA ASP A 836 8.22 -14.13 -11.31
C ASP A 836 8.37 -15.56 -11.85
N SER A 837 9.26 -16.32 -11.21
CA SER A 837 9.51 -17.73 -11.57
C SER A 837 8.36 -18.67 -11.17
N THR A 838 7.53 -18.26 -10.21
CA THR A 838 6.49 -19.05 -9.54
C THR A 838 5.12 -18.90 -10.21
N LYS A 839 4.63 -17.67 -10.42
CA LYS A 839 3.39 -17.38 -11.16
C LYS A 839 3.73 -16.67 -12.47
N ARG A 840 3.85 -17.43 -13.56
CA ARG A 840 4.35 -16.96 -14.87
C ARG A 840 3.30 -16.26 -15.76
N ARG A 841 2.17 -15.84 -15.18
CA ARG A 841 0.98 -15.30 -15.86
C ARG A 841 0.29 -14.26 -14.96
N ARG A 842 -0.42 -13.31 -15.56
CA ARG A 842 -1.25 -12.31 -14.85
C ARG A 842 -2.51 -11.96 -15.63
N GLY A 843 -3.57 -11.62 -14.89
CA GLY A 843 -4.69 -10.80 -15.38
C GLY A 843 -4.35 -9.30 -15.40
N LEU A 844 -5.34 -8.43 -15.64
CA LEU A 844 -5.18 -6.96 -15.65
C LEU A 844 -5.59 -6.31 -14.32
N ASP A 845 -6.52 -6.96 -13.64
CA ASP A 845 -6.89 -6.85 -12.23
C ASP A 845 -5.72 -7.10 -11.24
N GLY A 846 -4.61 -7.68 -11.73
CA GLY A 846 -3.32 -7.76 -11.04
C GLY A 846 -2.42 -6.51 -11.17
N PHE A 847 -2.89 -5.44 -11.81
CA PHE A 847 -2.13 -4.18 -12.01
C PHE A 847 -2.94 -2.90 -11.77
N PHE A 848 -4.26 -2.93 -11.99
CA PHE A 848 -5.16 -1.79 -11.71
C PHE A 848 -6.12 -2.11 -10.57
N ASP A 849 -6.57 -1.09 -9.83
CA ASP A 849 -7.64 -1.27 -8.85
C ASP A 849 -9.01 -1.37 -9.53
N MET A 850 -9.20 -2.47 -10.25
CA MET A 850 -10.51 -2.85 -10.77
C MET A 850 -11.49 -3.31 -9.68
N GLN A 851 -10.98 -3.52 -8.47
CA GLN A 851 -11.74 -4.12 -7.41
C GLN A 851 -12.59 -3.06 -6.70
N SER A 852 -12.10 -1.81 -6.57
CA SER A 852 -12.69 -0.70 -5.80
C SER A 852 -14.21 -0.56 -5.91
N SER A 853 -14.85 -0.13 -4.82
CA SER A 853 -16.31 0.03 -4.75
C SER A 853 -16.82 1.05 -5.79
N SER A 854 -16.03 2.09 -6.09
CA SER A 854 -16.28 3.01 -7.21
C SER A 854 -16.14 2.33 -8.57
N PHE A 855 -15.11 1.50 -8.77
CA PHE A 855 -14.88 0.79 -10.03
C PHE A 855 -16.03 -0.18 -10.33
N LYS A 856 -16.33 -1.11 -9.41
CA LYS A 856 -17.42 -2.11 -9.55
C LYS A 856 -18.79 -1.46 -9.77
N LYS A 857 -19.03 -0.25 -9.25
CA LYS A 857 -20.29 0.48 -9.47
C LYS A 857 -20.42 1.04 -10.90
N ARG A 858 -19.31 1.39 -11.56
CA ARG A 858 -19.31 1.99 -12.92
C ARG A 858 -19.03 0.99 -14.02
N VAL A 859 -18.16 0.03 -13.73
CA VAL A 859 -17.64 -0.94 -14.67
C VAL A 859 -18.21 -2.29 -14.31
N LYS A 860 -19.23 -2.72 -15.05
CA LYS A 860 -19.67 -4.12 -15.04
C LYS A 860 -18.55 -4.94 -15.67
N TYR A 861 -17.86 -5.78 -14.91
CA TYR A 861 -16.86 -6.71 -15.46
C TYR A 861 -16.99 -8.10 -14.85
N ILE A 862 -16.44 -9.09 -15.54
CA ILE A 862 -16.23 -10.47 -15.08
C ILE A 862 -14.93 -11.02 -15.66
N THR A 863 -14.37 -12.04 -15.03
CA THR A 863 -13.27 -12.84 -15.60
C THR A 863 -13.72 -13.66 -16.80
N MET A 864 -12.76 -14.14 -17.61
CA MET A 864 -13.05 -15.11 -18.66
C MET A 864 -13.65 -16.41 -18.09
N GLU A 865 -13.22 -16.86 -16.91
CA GLU A 865 -13.80 -18.05 -16.26
C GLU A 865 -15.28 -17.86 -15.95
N GLU A 866 -15.65 -16.79 -15.25
CA GLU A 866 -17.05 -16.49 -14.94
C GLU A 866 -17.89 -16.37 -16.22
N PHE A 867 -17.33 -15.83 -17.30
CA PHE A 867 -17.98 -15.77 -18.61
C PHE A 867 -18.22 -17.17 -19.21
N ILE A 868 -17.23 -18.07 -19.19
CA ILE A 868 -17.40 -19.46 -19.67
C ILE A 868 -18.41 -20.23 -18.80
N LEU A 869 -18.32 -20.10 -17.46
CA LEU A 869 -19.26 -20.75 -16.54
C LEU A 869 -20.70 -20.27 -16.75
N LYS A 870 -20.90 -18.95 -16.88
CA LYS A 870 -22.21 -18.30 -16.98
C LYS A 870 -22.85 -18.41 -18.36
N GLU A 871 -22.07 -18.36 -19.44
CA GLU A 871 -22.61 -18.23 -20.80
C GLU A 871 -22.19 -19.36 -21.75
N GLY A 872 -21.16 -20.14 -21.43
CA GLY A 872 -20.68 -21.27 -22.24
C GLY A 872 -21.39 -22.60 -21.98
N HIS A 873 -22.11 -22.72 -20.86
CA HIS A 873 -22.87 -23.93 -20.52
C HIS A 873 -24.12 -24.11 -21.41
N PRO A 874 -24.76 -25.31 -21.48
CA PRO A 874 -25.88 -25.60 -22.40
C PRO A 874 -27.14 -24.72 -22.31
N GLY A 875 -27.26 -23.84 -21.32
CA GLY A 875 -28.36 -22.85 -21.20
C GLY A 875 -27.93 -21.39 -21.37
N GLY A 876 -26.62 -21.13 -21.57
CA GLY A 876 -26.05 -19.80 -21.70
C GLY A 876 -26.19 -19.21 -23.11
N GLN A 877 -25.75 -17.97 -23.29
CA GLN A 877 -25.86 -17.28 -24.58
C GLN A 877 -24.84 -17.73 -25.64
N PHE A 878 -23.73 -18.32 -25.24
CA PHE A 878 -22.57 -18.63 -26.10
C PHE A 878 -22.15 -20.09 -25.93
N VAL A 879 -23.13 -21.00 -25.95
CA VAL A 879 -22.95 -22.45 -25.69
C VAL A 879 -21.78 -23.05 -26.47
N THR A 880 -20.80 -23.61 -25.74
CA THR A 880 -19.76 -24.48 -26.31
C THR A 880 -20.15 -25.95 -26.22
N HIS A 881 -19.48 -26.80 -27.00
CA HIS A 881 -19.76 -28.23 -27.02
C HIS A 881 -19.31 -28.92 -25.71
N PRO A 882 -20.10 -29.84 -25.09
CA PRO A 882 -19.79 -30.37 -23.77
C PRO A 882 -18.43 -31.08 -23.61
N LYS A 883 -17.81 -31.55 -24.70
CA LYS A 883 -16.45 -32.15 -24.66
C LYS A 883 -15.31 -31.12 -24.72
N GLU A 884 -15.63 -29.88 -25.05
CA GLU A 884 -14.68 -28.76 -25.14
C GLU A 884 -14.78 -27.83 -23.92
N PHE A 885 -15.93 -27.81 -23.24
CA PHE A 885 -16.19 -26.98 -22.06
C PHE A 885 -15.11 -27.09 -20.98
N GLU A 886 -14.63 -28.29 -20.61
CA GLU A 886 -13.60 -28.46 -19.57
C GLU A 886 -12.24 -27.86 -19.98
N GLU A 887 -11.83 -28.03 -21.24
CA GLU A 887 -10.57 -27.50 -21.76
C GLU A 887 -10.64 -25.99 -21.98
N LEU A 888 -11.80 -25.48 -22.41
CA LEU A 888 -12.06 -24.04 -22.54
C LEU A 888 -12.10 -23.36 -21.16
N LEU A 889 -12.76 -23.97 -20.16
CA LEU A 889 -12.77 -23.50 -18.77
C LEU A 889 -11.37 -23.51 -18.15
N LYS A 890 -10.57 -24.54 -18.44
CA LYS A 890 -9.16 -24.56 -18.03
C LYS A 890 -8.35 -23.45 -18.71
N ALA A 891 -8.62 -23.16 -19.99
CA ALA A 891 -7.97 -22.08 -20.74
C ALA A 891 -8.42 -20.68 -20.27
N SER A 892 -9.64 -20.54 -19.76
CA SER A 892 -10.19 -19.26 -19.27
C SER A 892 -9.62 -18.83 -17.92
N ARG A 893 -9.18 -19.77 -17.08
CA ARG A 893 -8.41 -19.46 -15.86
C ARG A 893 -7.05 -18.86 -16.21
N GLY A 894 -6.36 -19.48 -17.14
CA GLY A 894 -5.10 -18.97 -17.66
C GLY A 894 -4.55 -19.86 -18.77
N CYS A 895 -3.75 -19.26 -19.64
CA CYS A 895 -3.29 -19.91 -20.86
C CYS A 895 -1.84 -19.53 -21.19
N HIS A 896 -1.17 -20.32 -22.03
CA HIS A 896 0.15 -19.95 -22.55
C HIS A 896 0.04 -19.30 -23.94
N GLN A 897 1.01 -18.43 -24.26
CA GLN A 897 1.19 -17.96 -25.63
C GLN A 897 1.59 -19.15 -26.52
N GLY A 898 0.77 -19.44 -27.52
CA GLY A 898 0.92 -20.57 -28.44
C GLY A 898 -0.43 -21.05 -28.97
N GLU A 899 -0.39 -21.93 -29.97
CA GLU A 899 -1.57 -22.48 -30.66
C GLU A 899 -1.73 -24.00 -30.46
N VAL A 900 -0.76 -24.66 -29.80
CA VAL A 900 -0.70 -26.13 -29.67
C VAL A 900 -0.49 -26.51 -28.21
N LYS A 901 -1.31 -27.46 -27.73
CA LYS A 901 -1.26 -28.03 -26.37
C LYS A 901 0.05 -28.79 -26.14
N GLN A 902 0.77 -28.45 -25.06
CA GLN A 902 2.04 -29.09 -24.69
C GLN A 902 1.90 -29.90 -23.40
N ALA A 903 2.53 -31.07 -23.33
CA ALA A 903 2.47 -31.93 -22.15
C ALA A 903 3.21 -31.29 -20.96
N GLY A 904 2.56 -31.21 -19.80
CA GLY A 904 3.08 -30.51 -18.62
C GLY A 904 2.86 -28.99 -18.61
N PHE A 905 2.16 -28.44 -19.60
CA PHE A 905 1.80 -27.02 -19.68
C PHE A 905 0.28 -26.82 -19.61
N ASP A 906 -0.11 -25.55 -19.42
CA ASP A 906 -1.48 -25.08 -19.51
C ASP A 906 -2.08 -25.19 -20.94
N PRO A 907 -3.37 -24.88 -21.15
CA PRO A 907 -3.94 -24.79 -22.49
C PRO A 907 -3.40 -23.57 -23.27
N PRO A 908 -3.39 -23.63 -24.62
CA PRO A 908 -3.02 -22.49 -25.46
C PRO A 908 -4.11 -21.41 -25.47
N CYS A 909 -3.71 -20.13 -25.46
CA CYS A 909 -4.67 -19.01 -25.51
C CYS A 909 -5.52 -18.98 -26.80
N GLY A 910 -5.12 -19.72 -27.84
CA GLY A 910 -5.90 -19.93 -29.06
C GLY A 910 -7.32 -20.43 -28.78
N LEU A 911 -7.52 -21.34 -27.81
CA LEU A 911 -8.84 -21.89 -27.50
C LEU A 911 -9.87 -20.81 -27.10
N VAL A 912 -9.45 -19.86 -26.27
CA VAL A 912 -10.29 -18.72 -25.85
C VAL A 912 -10.49 -17.76 -27.02
N HIS A 913 -9.44 -17.46 -27.78
CA HIS A 913 -9.51 -16.57 -28.96
C HIS A 913 -10.45 -17.13 -30.05
N ASP A 914 -10.42 -18.42 -30.32
CA ASP A 914 -11.20 -19.05 -31.38
C ASP A 914 -12.67 -19.14 -30.99
N TYR A 915 -12.96 -19.50 -29.73
CA TYR A 915 -14.31 -19.40 -29.15
C TYR A 915 -14.86 -17.96 -29.19
N LEU A 916 -14.10 -16.95 -28.77
CA LEU A 916 -14.53 -15.55 -28.86
C LEU A 916 -14.68 -15.07 -30.31
N SER A 917 -13.93 -15.63 -31.26
CA SER A 917 -14.08 -15.36 -32.71
C SER A 917 -15.28 -16.07 -33.33
N GLN A 918 -15.71 -17.20 -32.77
CA GLN A 918 -16.89 -17.97 -33.20
C GLN A 918 -18.20 -17.34 -32.72
N HIS A 919 -18.21 -16.79 -31.50
CA HIS A 919 -19.41 -16.25 -30.85
C HIS A 919 -19.50 -14.71 -30.86
N GLY A 920 -18.39 -14.00 -31.09
CA GLY A 920 -18.31 -12.54 -30.99
C GLY A 920 -18.20 -11.80 -32.32
N THR A 921 -18.82 -10.62 -32.41
CA THR A 921 -18.61 -9.70 -33.52
C THR A 921 -17.30 -8.93 -33.32
N ILE A 922 -16.41 -9.00 -34.32
CA ILE A 922 -15.12 -8.29 -34.30
C ILE A 922 -15.28 -6.94 -35.01
N PRO A 923 -15.26 -5.80 -34.29
CA PRO A 923 -15.41 -4.49 -34.91
C PRO A 923 -14.13 -4.10 -35.69
N ASN A 924 -14.30 -3.45 -36.85
CA ASN A 924 -13.21 -3.00 -37.71
C ASN A 924 -12.62 -1.65 -37.23
N ILE A 925 -11.99 -1.68 -36.06
CA ILE A 925 -11.41 -0.54 -35.36
C ILE A 925 -9.96 -0.81 -34.97
N THR A 926 -9.14 0.24 -34.99
CA THR A 926 -7.70 0.17 -34.69
C THR A 926 -7.20 1.56 -34.27
N ALA A 927 -6.25 1.63 -33.34
CA ALA A 927 -5.69 2.89 -32.86
C ALA A 927 -4.23 3.12 -33.27
N THR A 928 -3.53 2.09 -33.79
CA THR A 928 -2.20 2.23 -34.42
C THR A 928 -2.23 2.87 -35.80
N HIS A 929 -3.37 2.81 -36.48
CA HIS A 929 -3.55 3.34 -37.83
C HIS A 929 -4.30 4.68 -37.74
N HIS A 930 -4.26 5.46 -38.82
CA HIS A 930 -4.91 6.77 -38.95
C HIS A 930 -6.45 6.65 -38.79
N GLN A 931 -6.93 6.60 -37.54
CA GLN A 931 -8.32 6.47 -37.16
C GLN A 931 -8.62 7.26 -35.87
N CYS A 932 -9.89 7.52 -35.66
CA CYS A 932 -10.48 8.14 -34.47
C CYS A 932 -11.88 7.53 -34.28
N LEU A 933 -12.20 7.13 -33.05
CA LEU A 933 -13.48 6.54 -32.67
C LEU A 933 -14.38 7.63 -32.06
N VAL A 934 -15.45 8.00 -32.74
CA VAL A 934 -16.28 9.15 -32.36
C VAL A 934 -17.62 8.71 -31.78
N PHE A 935 -17.88 9.14 -30.55
CA PHE A 935 -19.14 9.03 -29.85
C PHE A 935 -19.91 10.36 -29.98
N ASP A 936 -21.02 10.34 -30.71
CA ASP A 936 -21.91 11.48 -30.94
C ASP A 936 -23.37 10.99 -30.83
N GLU A 937 -24.20 11.60 -29.98
CA GLU A 937 -25.53 11.03 -29.67
C GLU A 937 -26.49 11.13 -30.87
N GLY A 938 -26.42 12.20 -31.66
CA GLY A 938 -27.15 12.34 -32.91
C GLY A 938 -26.77 11.26 -33.94
N MET A 939 -25.48 11.00 -34.12
CA MET A 939 -25.01 9.95 -35.03
C MET A 939 -25.40 8.55 -34.53
N PHE A 940 -25.38 8.35 -33.22
CA PHE A 940 -25.77 7.08 -32.61
C PHE A 940 -27.29 6.82 -32.71
N ASN A 941 -28.14 7.75 -32.26
CA ASN A 941 -29.59 7.58 -32.24
C ASN A 941 -30.22 7.74 -33.64
N ASN A 942 -29.75 8.70 -34.45
CA ASN A 942 -30.45 9.17 -35.66
C ASN A 942 -29.67 8.95 -36.97
N GLY A 943 -28.39 8.54 -36.90
CA GLY A 943 -27.53 8.39 -38.08
C GLY A 943 -27.04 9.71 -38.69
N THR A 944 -27.17 10.82 -37.96
CA THR A 944 -26.73 12.17 -38.37
C THR A 944 -25.99 12.87 -37.22
N PRO A 945 -24.69 13.19 -37.34
CA PRO A 945 -23.92 13.75 -36.23
C PRO A 945 -24.41 15.13 -35.78
N GLU A 946 -24.57 15.29 -34.46
CA GLU A 946 -24.98 16.54 -33.80
C GLU A 946 -23.87 17.61 -33.85
N ASN A 947 -22.62 17.19 -33.66
CA ASN A 947 -21.46 18.10 -33.68
C ASN A 947 -20.31 17.51 -34.52
N ASP A 948 -20.63 17.26 -35.78
CA ASP A 948 -19.72 16.84 -36.86
C ASP A 948 -18.49 17.74 -37.01
N LYS A 949 -18.59 19.02 -36.65
CA LYS A 949 -17.41 19.91 -36.63
C LYS A 949 -16.41 19.47 -35.58
N SER A 950 -16.84 19.25 -34.33
CA SER A 950 -15.94 18.77 -33.27
C SER A 950 -15.31 17.43 -33.61
N ALA A 951 -16.08 16.51 -34.20
CA ALA A 951 -15.59 15.24 -34.70
C ALA A 951 -14.51 15.40 -35.80
N LYS A 952 -14.77 16.26 -36.80
CA LYS A 952 -13.81 16.57 -37.87
C LYS A 952 -12.57 17.28 -37.37
N ASP A 953 -12.71 18.28 -36.51
CA ASP A 953 -11.59 19.04 -35.94
C ASP A 953 -10.63 18.06 -35.21
N PHE A 954 -11.16 17.17 -34.36
CA PHE A 954 -10.37 16.12 -33.69
C PHE A 954 -9.68 15.15 -34.67
N CYS A 955 -10.44 14.61 -35.63
CA CYS A 955 -9.96 13.62 -36.59
C CYS A 955 -9.00 14.18 -37.65
N SER A 956 -9.10 15.47 -37.98
CA SER A 956 -8.25 16.13 -38.99
C SER A 956 -6.76 16.10 -38.63
N SER A 957 -6.46 16.09 -37.33
CA SER A 957 -5.11 16.00 -36.81
C SER A 957 -4.48 14.65 -37.16
N GLY A 958 -3.67 14.62 -38.22
CA GLY A 958 -3.01 13.43 -38.75
C GLY A 958 -3.79 12.63 -39.80
N ASP A 959 -4.71 13.28 -40.53
CA ASP A 959 -5.53 12.69 -41.61
C ASP A 959 -6.24 11.39 -41.20
N ARG A 960 -6.83 11.39 -40.00
CA ARG A 960 -7.36 10.18 -39.36
C ARG A 960 -8.78 9.88 -39.86
N LYS A 961 -8.98 8.67 -40.35
CA LYS A 961 -10.29 8.16 -40.78
C LYS A 961 -11.25 8.11 -39.59
N MET A 962 -12.24 9.00 -39.63
CA MET A 962 -13.35 9.04 -38.68
C MET A 962 -14.18 7.74 -38.73
N VAL A 963 -14.37 7.13 -37.56
CA VAL A 963 -15.24 5.97 -37.34
C VAL A 963 -16.22 6.32 -36.24
N TYR A 964 -17.49 6.56 -36.60
CA TYR A 964 -18.53 6.83 -35.62
C TYR A 964 -19.02 5.54 -34.94
N VAL A 965 -19.35 5.65 -33.65
CA VAL A 965 -20.07 4.61 -32.90
C VAL A 965 -21.56 4.72 -33.22
N THR A 966 -22.18 3.61 -33.62
CA THR A 966 -23.59 3.55 -34.05
C THR A 966 -24.34 2.43 -33.34
N GLN A 967 -25.68 2.40 -33.50
CA GLN A 967 -26.51 1.28 -33.03
C GLN A 967 -26.09 -0.07 -33.64
N GLU A 968 -25.46 -0.09 -34.83
CA GLU A 968 -24.89 -1.31 -35.41
C GLU A 968 -23.77 -1.86 -34.51
N MET A 969 -22.84 -1.01 -34.05
CA MET A 969 -21.78 -1.40 -33.10
C MET A 969 -22.35 -1.80 -31.73
N GLN A 970 -23.48 -1.21 -31.31
CA GLN A 970 -24.16 -1.59 -30.07
C GLN A 970 -25.05 -2.84 -30.21
N SER A 971 -25.37 -3.29 -31.41
CA SER A 971 -26.29 -4.42 -31.63
C SER A 971 -25.80 -5.79 -31.08
N PRO A 972 -24.52 -6.20 -31.17
CA PRO A 972 -24.12 -7.59 -30.89
C PRO A 972 -24.18 -7.94 -29.41
N GLN A 973 -24.49 -9.20 -29.09
CA GLN A 973 -24.48 -9.69 -27.72
C GLN A 973 -23.05 -9.85 -27.16
N LEU A 974 -22.07 -10.14 -28.02
CA LEU A 974 -20.64 -10.13 -27.70
C LEU A 974 -19.88 -9.32 -28.75
N LEU A 975 -19.16 -8.29 -28.31
CA LEU A 975 -18.09 -7.66 -29.11
C LEU A 975 -16.75 -8.31 -28.73
N PHE A 976 -15.89 -8.57 -29.71
CA PHE A 976 -14.55 -9.12 -29.49
C PHE A 976 -13.46 -8.27 -30.17
N VAL A 977 -12.69 -7.50 -29.38
CA VAL A 977 -11.68 -6.57 -29.89
C VAL A 977 -10.28 -7.20 -29.91
N ARG A 978 -9.71 -7.38 -31.10
CA ARG A 978 -8.43 -8.07 -31.32
C ARG A 978 -7.24 -7.10 -31.28
N ALA A 979 -7.02 -6.47 -30.13
CA ALA A 979 -5.97 -5.46 -29.95
C ALA A 979 -4.52 -6.02 -30.01
N ASP A 980 -4.37 -7.34 -30.20
CA ASP A 980 -3.10 -8.07 -30.21
C ASP A 980 -2.39 -8.11 -31.58
N LYS A 981 -3.07 -7.77 -32.69
CA LYS A 981 -2.55 -7.88 -34.07
C LYS A 981 -2.32 -6.51 -34.70
N PRO A 982 -1.21 -6.26 -35.42
CA PRO A 982 -0.83 -4.92 -35.90
C PRO A 982 -1.96 -4.10 -36.53
N ALA A 983 -2.73 -4.70 -37.44
CA ALA A 983 -3.83 -4.06 -38.17
C ALA A 983 -5.00 -3.61 -37.27
N SER A 984 -5.25 -4.30 -36.16
CA SER A 984 -6.36 -4.07 -35.20
C SER A 984 -5.87 -3.61 -33.81
N ARG A 985 -4.61 -3.16 -33.72
CA ARG A 985 -3.90 -2.90 -32.47
C ARG A 985 -4.36 -1.59 -31.83
N MET A 986 -4.61 -1.61 -30.51
CA MET A 986 -5.09 -0.45 -29.75
C MET A 986 -3.94 0.26 -29.03
N LEU A 987 -3.03 0.87 -29.81
CA LEU A 987 -1.89 1.63 -29.28
C LEU A 987 -2.09 3.14 -29.50
N ALA A 988 -2.85 3.78 -28.60
CA ALA A 988 -2.98 5.22 -28.49
C ALA A 988 -3.39 5.60 -27.06
N HIS A 989 -3.10 6.81 -26.61
CA HIS A 989 -3.76 7.37 -25.44
C HIS A 989 -5.26 7.50 -25.71
N TYR A 990 -6.11 7.13 -24.74
CA TYR A 990 -7.55 7.00 -24.97
C TYR A 990 -8.20 8.29 -25.50
N TYR A 991 -7.86 9.45 -24.92
CA TYR A 991 -8.35 10.77 -25.33
C TYR A 991 -7.77 11.24 -26.67
N GLY A 992 -6.74 10.55 -27.18
CA GLY A 992 -6.18 10.76 -28.52
C GLY A 992 -6.83 9.87 -29.59
N TYR A 993 -7.55 8.83 -29.20
CA TYR A 993 -8.26 7.93 -30.12
C TYR A 993 -9.78 8.08 -30.06
N ILE A 994 -10.35 8.10 -28.86
CA ILE A 994 -11.76 8.24 -28.58
C ILE A 994 -12.10 9.72 -28.42
N HIS A 995 -13.11 10.18 -29.16
CA HIS A 995 -13.67 11.52 -29.03
C HIS A 995 -15.15 11.46 -28.66
N PHE A 996 -15.58 12.35 -27.78
CA PHE A 996 -17.00 12.58 -27.46
C PHE A 996 -17.35 14.00 -27.91
N THR A 997 -18.40 14.14 -28.72
CA THR A 997 -18.76 15.45 -29.30
C THR A 997 -19.53 16.35 -28.32
N ASP A 998 -20.06 15.78 -27.23
CA ASP A 998 -20.37 16.49 -25.99
C ASP A 998 -19.13 16.55 -25.07
N VAL A 999 -18.81 17.76 -24.64
CA VAL A 999 -17.61 18.08 -23.85
C VAL A 999 -17.71 17.62 -22.39
N SER A 1000 -18.90 17.69 -21.79
CA SER A 1000 -19.14 17.27 -20.40
C SER A 1000 -19.03 15.75 -20.27
N LEU A 1001 -19.52 15.05 -21.29
CA LEU A 1001 -19.43 13.61 -21.50
C LEU A 1001 -17.99 13.16 -21.76
N GLY A 1002 -17.27 13.86 -22.64
CA GLY A 1002 -15.83 13.63 -22.87
C GLY A 1002 -14.99 13.84 -21.61
N ASN A 1003 -15.23 14.92 -20.88
CA ASN A 1003 -14.56 15.18 -19.61
C ASN A 1003 -14.97 14.17 -18.52
N TYR A 1004 -16.20 13.64 -18.50
CA TYR A 1004 -16.58 12.51 -17.64
C TYR A 1004 -15.74 11.27 -17.93
N PHE A 1005 -15.54 10.89 -19.20
CA PHE A 1005 -14.71 9.71 -19.51
C PHE A 1005 -13.21 9.92 -19.21
N LYS A 1006 -12.71 11.16 -19.31
CA LYS A 1006 -11.37 11.52 -18.82
C LYS A 1006 -11.25 11.35 -17.31
N ARG A 1007 -12.21 11.90 -16.55
CA ARG A 1007 -12.30 11.75 -15.10
C ARG A 1007 -12.51 10.29 -14.69
N LEU A 1008 -13.25 9.48 -15.44
CA LEU A 1008 -13.39 8.04 -15.19
C LEU A 1008 -12.05 7.28 -15.30
N ILE A 1009 -11.20 7.62 -16.28
CA ILE A 1009 -9.85 7.01 -16.37
C ILE A 1009 -8.92 7.56 -15.29
N ARG A 1010 -8.99 8.86 -14.95
CA ARG A 1010 -8.28 9.42 -13.79
C ARG A 1010 -8.69 8.71 -12.50
N ASP A 1011 -10.00 8.60 -12.27
CA ASP A 1011 -10.57 8.35 -10.96
C ASP A 1011 -10.79 6.86 -10.65
N LEU A 1012 -10.81 5.98 -11.66
CA LEU A 1012 -11.04 4.54 -11.48
C LEU A 1012 -9.93 3.66 -12.07
N LEU A 1013 -9.18 4.10 -13.09
CA LEU A 1013 -8.12 3.29 -13.72
C LEU A 1013 -6.71 3.73 -13.29
N HIS A 1014 -6.57 3.94 -12.00
CA HIS A 1014 -5.28 4.02 -11.34
C HIS A 1014 -4.71 2.60 -11.12
N PHE A 1015 -3.38 2.49 -10.99
CA PHE A 1015 -2.76 1.26 -10.48
C PHE A 1015 -3.36 0.82 -9.14
N ARG A 1016 -3.21 -0.47 -8.84
CA ARG A 1016 -3.55 -1.03 -7.52
C ARG A 1016 -2.82 -0.26 -6.43
N SER A 1017 -3.45 -0.19 -5.26
CA SER A 1017 -2.91 0.57 -4.14
C SER A 1017 -1.48 0.16 -3.83
N GLU A 1018 -1.15 -1.15 -3.81
CA GLU A 1018 0.22 -1.61 -3.51
C GLU A 1018 1.29 -1.10 -4.48
N ILE A 1019 0.95 -0.54 -5.65
CA ILE A 1019 1.88 0.07 -6.61
C ILE A 1019 2.12 1.56 -6.34
N PHE A 1020 1.07 2.36 -6.09
CA PHE A 1020 1.24 3.76 -5.66
C PHE A 1020 1.87 3.85 -4.28
N CYS A 1021 1.47 2.90 -3.46
CA CYS A 1021 2.20 2.42 -2.31
C CYS A 1021 3.63 2.14 -2.77
N ALA A 1022 4.01 1.06 -3.47
CA ALA A 1022 5.38 0.67 -3.95
C ALA A 1022 6.28 1.78 -4.56
N ALA A 1023 5.70 2.91 -4.96
CA ALA A 1023 6.38 4.04 -5.61
C ALA A 1023 6.40 5.37 -4.87
N GLY A 1024 5.34 5.73 -4.14
CA GLY A 1024 5.27 6.95 -3.34
C GLY A 1024 6.47 7.08 -2.44
N LYS A 1025 6.62 6.16 -1.50
CA LYS A 1025 7.78 5.27 -1.52
C LYS A 1025 9.11 5.94 -1.90
N ILE A 1026 9.63 5.66 -3.08
CA ILE A 1026 10.94 6.13 -3.51
C ILE A 1026 10.97 7.67 -3.67
N VAL A 1027 9.84 8.32 -4.00
CA VAL A 1027 9.71 9.79 -4.06
C VAL A 1027 10.14 10.42 -2.74
N ASN A 1028 9.71 9.82 -1.65
CA ASN A 1028 9.78 10.39 -0.32
C ASN A 1028 11.26 10.46 0.12
N GLU A 1029 11.96 9.32 0.06
CA GLU A 1029 13.43 9.19 0.20
C GLU A 1029 14.21 10.17 -0.71
N LEU A 1030 13.77 10.33 -1.95
CA LEU A 1030 14.41 11.23 -2.90
C LEU A 1030 14.21 12.72 -2.56
N GLN A 1031 13.07 13.10 -1.97
CA GLN A 1031 12.86 14.49 -1.52
C GLN A 1031 13.57 14.79 -0.20
N GLU A 1032 13.88 13.76 0.58
CA GLU A 1032 14.50 13.87 1.89
C GLU A 1032 16.02 14.05 1.85
N ASN A 1033 16.70 13.32 0.97
CA ASN A 1033 18.12 13.49 0.75
C ASN A 1033 18.55 14.87 0.17
N ASP A 1034 17.65 15.68 -0.42
CA ASP A 1034 18.01 16.92 -1.17
C ASP A 1034 18.25 18.15 -0.28
N GLY A 1035 17.77 18.13 0.97
CA GLY A 1035 18.23 19.02 2.04
C GLY A 1035 17.96 20.53 1.92
N ALA A 1036 17.41 21.03 0.82
CA ALA A 1036 17.17 22.47 0.62
C ALA A 1036 15.90 22.86 -0.18
N SER A 1037 15.32 21.97 -1.00
CA SER A 1037 14.17 22.30 -1.86
C SER A 1037 12.82 22.25 -1.12
N SER A 1038 11.96 23.24 -1.34
CA SER A 1038 10.60 23.23 -0.77
C SER A 1038 9.70 22.22 -1.47
N VAL A 1039 9.17 21.26 -0.69
CA VAL A 1039 8.00 20.44 -1.04
C VAL A 1039 6.77 21.34 -1.17
N ASP A 1040 5.98 21.20 -2.23
CA ASP A 1040 4.74 21.94 -2.43
C ASP A 1040 3.53 21.37 -1.67
N SER A 1041 2.38 22.07 -1.71
CA SER A 1041 1.16 21.71 -0.97
C SER A 1041 0.47 20.42 -1.42
N ASP A 1042 0.79 19.90 -2.61
CA ASP A 1042 0.38 18.60 -3.10
C ASP A 1042 1.51 17.55 -2.92
N GLY A 1043 2.61 17.92 -2.26
CA GLY A 1043 3.79 17.09 -1.99
C GLY A 1043 4.77 16.99 -3.16
N GLY A 1044 4.81 17.96 -4.07
CA GLY A 1044 5.71 17.91 -5.23
C GLY A 1044 7.05 18.59 -4.94
N GLY A 1045 8.18 17.98 -5.32
CA GLY A 1045 9.47 18.65 -5.17
C GLY A 1045 10.69 17.73 -5.06
N GLY A 1046 11.69 18.24 -4.35
CA GLY A 1046 12.87 17.57 -3.79
C GLY A 1046 13.84 16.80 -4.70
N PHE A 1047 13.52 16.43 -5.94
CA PHE A 1047 14.49 15.79 -6.84
C PHE A 1047 14.11 16.00 -8.31
N THR A 1048 15.05 15.74 -9.23
CA THR A 1048 14.72 15.59 -10.65
C THR A 1048 14.71 14.11 -11.03
N ALA A 1049 13.60 13.66 -11.59
CA ALA A 1049 13.50 12.33 -12.17
C ALA A 1049 14.05 12.32 -13.61
N LEU A 1050 14.64 11.21 -14.03
CA LEU A 1050 14.96 10.89 -15.41
C LEU A 1050 14.44 9.48 -15.71
N HIS A 1051 13.92 9.28 -16.92
CA HIS A 1051 13.63 7.94 -17.44
C HIS A 1051 14.39 7.73 -18.76
N ILE A 1052 15.43 6.91 -18.71
CA ILE A 1052 16.41 6.70 -19.78
C ILE A 1052 16.29 5.27 -20.30
N ARG A 1053 15.69 5.09 -21.48
CA ARG A 1053 15.33 3.77 -22.05
C ARG A 1053 16.32 3.34 -23.14
N ARG A 1054 17.18 2.36 -22.84
CA ARG A 1054 18.31 1.93 -23.70
C ARG A 1054 18.24 0.49 -24.20
N GLY A 1055 17.56 -0.43 -23.52
CA GLY A 1055 17.63 -1.88 -23.75
C GLY A 1055 17.02 -2.36 -25.08
N ASP A 1056 15.79 -2.87 -25.07
CA ASP A 1056 15.11 -3.39 -26.27
C ASP A 1056 14.66 -2.29 -27.27
N PHE A 1057 14.81 -1.01 -26.88
CA PHE A 1057 14.04 0.10 -27.42
C PHE A 1057 14.25 0.30 -28.94
N GLN A 1058 13.15 0.27 -29.69
CA GLN A 1058 13.17 0.28 -31.16
C GLN A 1058 13.69 1.59 -31.77
N TYR A 1059 13.50 2.73 -31.10
CA TYR A 1059 13.88 4.05 -31.62
C TYR A 1059 15.37 4.35 -31.35
N LYS A 1060 16.27 3.69 -32.10
CA LYS A 1060 17.73 3.79 -31.91
C LYS A 1060 18.27 5.23 -31.81
N LYS A 1061 17.69 6.21 -32.52
CA LYS A 1061 18.05 7.64 -32.42
C LYS A 1061 17.91 8.25 -31.02
N MET A 1062 17.08 7.66 -30.15
CA MET A 1062 16.85 8.13 -28.78
C MET A 1062 17.78 7.46 -27.76
N LYS A 1063 18.62 6.50 -28.17
CA LYS A 1063 19.63 5.84 -27.32
C LYS A 1063 20.93 6.64 -27.28
N LEU A 1064 20.82 7.89 -26.83
CA LEU A 1064 21.94 8.82 -26.73
C LEU A 1064 23.01 8.34 -25.72
N SER A 1065 24.19 8.95 -25.78
CA SER A 1065 25.23 8.79 -24.75
C SER A 1065 24.86 9.56 -23.47
N ALA A 1066 25.52 9.26 -22.34
CA ALA A 1066 25.21 9.95 -21.09
C ALA A 1066 25.73 11.40 -21.11
N GLU A 1067 26.82 11.64 -21.81
CA GLU A 1067 27.35 12.97 -22.11
C GLU A 1067 26.33 13.77 -22.92
N GLU A 1068 25.80 13.20 -24.01
CA GLU A 1068 24.75 13.83 -24.83
C GLU A 1068 23.49 14.15 -24.00
N ILE A 1069 23.00 13.21 -23.18
CA ILE A 1069 21.81 13.44 -22.36
C ILE A 1069 22.09 14.51 -21.29
N TYR A 1070 23.23 14.44 -20.59
CA TYR A 1070 23.60 15.43 -19.57
C TYR A 1070 23.76 16.83 -20.20
N ASP A 1071 24.51 16.96 -21.29
CA ASP A 1071 24.70 18.23 -22.00
C ASP A 1071 23.38 18.84 -22.46
N ASN A 1072 22.42 18.01 -22.90
CA ASN A 1072 21.10 18.47 -23.29
C ASN A 1072 20.25 18.96 -22.11
N VAL A 1073 20.37 18.41 -20.89
CA VAL A 1073 19.40 18.66 -19.80
C VAL A 1073 19.94 19.39 -18.58
N LYS A 1074 21.26 19.52 -18.41
CA LYS A 1074 21.93 20.20 -17.28
C LYS A 1074 21.41 21.61 -16.96
N GLU A 1075 20.89 22.33 -17.96
CA GLU A 1075 20.26 23.65 -17.79
C GLU A 1075 18.99 23.64 -16.91
N GLY A 1076 18.33 22.48 -16.76
CA GLY A 1076 17.12 22.29 -15.96
C GLY A 1076 17.37 21.63 -14.59
N LEU A 1077 18.60 21.17 -14.34
CA LEU A 1077 19.02 20.54 -13.08
C LEU A 1077 19.61 21.61 -12.15
N GLN A 1078 19.30 21.56 -10.85
CA GLN A 1078 19.97 22.41 -9.88
C GLN A 1078 21.38 21.84 -9.56
N PRO A 1079 22.38 22.69 -9.24
CA PRO A 1079 23.73 22.21 -8.96
C PRO A 1079 23.75 21.20 -7.80
N LYS A 1080 24.21 19.97 -8.08
CA LYS A 1080 24.24 18.81 -7.16
C LYS A 1080 22.88 18.25 -6.74
N GLU A 1081 21.79 18.62 -7.42
CA GLU A 1081 20.46 18.06 -7.18
C GLU A 1081 20.44 16.54 -7.29
N ILE A 1082 19.55 15.91 -6.54
CA ILE A 1082 19.27 14.48 -6.61
C ILE A 1082 18.60 14.12 -7.94
N LEU A 1083 19.17 13.11 -8.59
CA LEU A 1083 18.68 12.57 -9.86
C LEU A 1083 18.20 11.13 -9.69
N TYR A 1084 16.89 10.92 -9.76
CA TYR A 1084 16.32 9.58 -9.80
C TYR A 1084 16.27 9.06 -11.23
N ILE A 1085 16.98 7.98 -11.52
CA ILE A 1085 17.10 7.43 -12.88
C ILE A 1085 16.35 6.10 -12.96
N ALA A 1086 15.13 6.15 -13.51
CA ALA A 1086 14.42 4.97 -13.98
C ALA A 1086 15.05 4.49 -15.31
N THR A 1087 15.48 3.24 -15.41
CA THR A 1087 16.20 2.77 -16.60
C THR A 1087 16.22 1.24 -16.74
N ASP A 1088 16.29 0.76 -17.98
CA ASP A 1088 16.64 -0.63 -18.30
C ASP A 1088 18.13 -0.82 -18.61
N GLU A 1089 18.96 0.22 -18.46
CA GLU A 1089 20.41 0.10 -18.43
C GLU A 1089 20.87 -0.60 -17.13
N LYS A 1090 21.83 -1.51 -17.25
CA LYS A 1090 22.41 -2.24 -16.10
C LYS A 1090 23.85 -1.88 -15.82
N ASP A 1091 24.55 -1.23 -16.74
CA ASP A 1091 25.84 -0.62 -16.44
C ASP A 1091 25.65 0.74 -15.74
N LYS A 1092 25.73 0.75 -14.41
CA LYS A 1092 25.68 2.00 -13.61
C LYS A 1092 26.88 2.93 -13.84
N THR A 1093 27.92 2.53 -14.58
CA THR A 1093 29.02 3.43 -14.99
C THR A 1093 28.65 4.31 -16.18
N PHE A 1094 27.66 3.93 -17.00
CA PHE A 1094 27.16 4.74 -18.11
C PHE A 1094 26.82 6.18 -17.67
N PHE A 1095 26.22 6.34 -16.50
CA PHE A 1095 25.79 7.63 -15.97
C PHE A 1095 26.91 8.47 -15.31
N ALA A 1096 28.19 8.12 -15.51
CA ALA A 1096 29.33 8.86 -14.98
C ALA A 1096 29.28 10.38 -15.26
N PRO A 1097 28.92 10.89 -16.46
CA PRO A 1097 28.87 12.34 -16.72
C PRO A 1097 27.97 13.14 -15.76
N PHE A 1098 26.91 12.53 -15.22
CA PHE A 1098 26.05 13.16 -14.21
C PHE A 1098 26.70 13.13 -12.81
N ARG A 1099 27.46 12.09 -12.46
CA ARG A 1099 28.23 12.03 -11.20
C ARG A 1099 29.43 12.98 -11.22
N ASP A 1100 30.12 13.06 -12.35
CA ASP A 1100 31.29 13.92 -12.56
C ASP A 1100 30.91 15.41 -12.53
N ALA A 1101 29.67 15.73 -12.92
CA ALA A 1101 29.02 17.03 -12.72
C ALA A 1101 28.65 17.32 -11.25
N GLY A 1102 28.71 16.31 -10.36
CA GLY A 1102 28.46 16.44 -8.92
C GLY A 1102 27.05 16.08 -8.45
N HIS A 1103 26.23 15.41 -9.27
CA HIS A 1103 24.89 14.97 -8.88
C HIS A 1103 24.88 13.62 -8.16
N SER A 1104 24.03 13.48 -7.13
CA SER A 1104 23.70 12.20 -6.50
C SER A 1104 22.70 11.44 -7.37
N LEU A 1105 23.06 10.23 -7.82
CA LEU A 1105 22.21 9.41 -8.70
C LEU A 1105 21.67 8.20 -7.96
N PHE A 1106 20.35 7.99 -8.02
CA PHE A 1106 19.68 6.83 -7.45
C PHE A 1106 18.84 6.11 -8.49
N PHE A 1107 18.72 4.78 -8.36
CA PHE A 1107 17.97 3.91 -9.27
C PHE A 1107 17.03 3.00 -8.47
N LEU A 1108 16.00 2.43 -9.11
CA LEU A 1108 15.06 1.49 -8.48
C LEU A 1108 15.75 0.37 -7.65
N ASP A 1109 16.89 -0.13 -8.16
CA ASP A 1109 17.69 -1.18 -7.54
C ASP A 1109 18.49 -0.70 -6.31
N ASP A 1110 18.89 0.57 -6.20
CA ASP A 1110 19.57 1.09 -4.98
C ASP A 1110 18.64 1.08 -3.77
N PHE A 1111 17.37 1.21 -4.07
CA PHE A 1111 16.30 1.20 -3.09
C PHE A 1111 15.75 -0.21 -2.85
N ARG A 1112 16.39 -1.32 -3.28
CA ARG A 1112 15.74 -2.66 -3.36
C ARG A 1112 14.95 -3.08 -2.11
N GLU A 1113 15.67 -3.14 -1.00
CA GLU A 1113 15.19 -3.41 0.37
C GLU A 1113 14.11 -2.43 0.82
N LEU A 1114 14.24 -1.16 0.44
CA LEU A 1114 13.50 -0.04 1.01
C LEU A 1114 11.95 -0.25 0.95
N ALA A 1115 11.38 -0.84 -0.12
CA ALA A 1115 9.97 -1.32 -0.25
C ALA A 1115 9.87 -2.79 -0.62
N ASP A 1116 10.95 -3.52 -0.47
CA ASP A 1116 10.84 -4.96 -0.57
C ASP A 1116 10.29 -5.31 -1.97
N LEU A 1117 10.85 -4.67 -3.01
CA LEU A 1117 10.54 -5.03 -4.42
C LEU A 1117 11.03 -6.45 -4.77
N ASP A 1118 11.69 -7.08 -3.79
CA ASP A 1118 12.07 -8.48 -3.70
C ASP A 1118 10.93 -9.38 -3.14
N VAL A 1119 9.90 -8.82 -2.47
CA VAL A 1119 8.66 -9.53 -2.02
C VAL A 1119 7.41 -9.08 -2.77
N MET A 1120 7.34 -7.84 -3.24
CA MET A 1120 6.36 -7.42 -4.25
C MET A 1120 6.56 -8.22 -5.54
N ASP A 1121 5.47 -8.41 -6.29
CA ASP A 1121 5.51 -8.95 -7.65
C ASP A 1121 6.63 -8.31 -8.51
N PRO A 1122 7.67 -9.05 -8.94
CA PRO A 1122 8.81 -8.53 -9.70
C PRO A 1122 8.43 -8.06 -11.12
N ASN A 1123 7.13 -8.06 -11.45
CA ASN A 1123 6.54 -7.48 -12.66
C ASN A 1123 5.91 -6.09 -12.40
N HIS A 1124 5.69 -5.66 -11.15
CA HIS A 1124 5.17 -4.33 -10.79
C HIS A 1124 6.23 -3.20 -10.90
N MET A 1125 7.52 -3.56 -10.99
CA MET A 1125 8.68 -2.67 -10.97
C MET A 1125 8.57 -1.41 -11.85
N GLY A 1126 8.08 -1.56 -13.08
CA GLY A 1126 7.96 -0.44 -14.01
C GLY A 1126 6.77 0.50 -13.72
N MET A 1127 5.71 -0.04 -13.11
CA MET A 1127 4.56 0.71 -12.65
C MET A 1127 4.94 1.52 -11.39
N VAL A 1128 5.81 0.93 -10.57
CA VAL A 1128 6.47 1.60 -9.46
C VAL A 1128 7.27 2.79 -9.96
N GLU A 1129 8.32 2.57 -10.76
CA GLU A 1129 9.15 3.62 -11.36
C GLU A 1129 8.34 4.73 -12.04
N THR A 1130 7.21 4.38 -12.68
CA THR A 1130 6.30 5.34 -13.31
C THR A 1130 5.72 6.33 -12.30
N VAL A 1131 5.27 5.87 -11.14
CA VAL A 1131 4.74 6.74 -10.09
C VAL A 1131 5.89 7.51 -9.41
N VAL A 1132 7.07 6.90 -9.19
CA VAL A 1132 8.23 7.62 -8.62
C VAL A 1132 8.62 8.83 -9.47
N ALA A 1133 8.90 8.57 -10.76
CA ALA A 1133 9.42 9.56 -11.68
C ALA A 1133 8.41 10.68 -11.96
N SER A 1134 7.13 10.45 -11.62
CA SER A 1134 6.08 11.46 -11.75
C SER A 1134 6.03 12.49 -10.62
N ARG A 1135 6.88 12.38 -9.60
CA ARG A 1135 6.78 13.24 -8.40
C ARG A 1135 7.98 14.11 -8.08
N GLY A 1136 9.08 13.98 -8.81
CA GLY A 1136 10.20 14.92 -8.68
C GLY A 1136 9.79 16.35 -9.07
N ARG A 1137 10.46 17.35 -8.49
CA ARG A 1137 10.47 18.76 -8.90
C ARG A 1137 10.44 18.91 -10.41
N ALA A 1138 11.33 18.19 -11.11
CA ALA A 1138 11.35 18.09 -12.56
C ALA A 1138 11.46 16.63 -13.06
N PHE A 1139 11.23 16.42 -14.35
CA PHE A 1139 11.33 15.12 -15.02
C PHE A 1139 12.04 15.24 -16.38
N VAL A 1140 12.83 14.23 -16.77
CA VAL A 1140 13.45 14.08 -18.10
C VAL A 1140 13.08 12.72 -18.68
N GLY A 1141 12.19 12.67 -19.66
CA GLY A 1141 11.81 11.43 -20.33
C GLY A 1141 12.75 11.00 -21.46
N THR A 1142 12.58 9.74 -21.90
CA THR A 1142 12.98 9.30 -23.25
C THR A 1142 11.80 9.43 -24.21
N PHE A 1143 11.96 10.17 -25.30
CA PHE A 1143 10.87 10.45 -26.25
C PHE A 1143 10.41 9.18 -26.98
N ARG A 1144 9.11 9.09 -27.33
CA ARG A 1144 8.45 7.88 -27.87
C ARG A 1144 8.49 6.63 -26.97
N SER A 1145 8.86 6.75 -25.70
CA SER A 1145 8.59 5.69 -24.72
C SER A 1145 7.25 5.93 -24.02
N THR A 1146 6.34 4.96 -24.13
CA THR A 1146 4.99 4.99 -23.53
C THR A 1146 5.02 4.98 -21.99
N PHE A 1147 6.19 4.66 -21.42
CA PHE A 1147 6.53 4.80 -20.01
C PHE A 1147 6.80 6.27 -19.63
N SER A 1148 7.68 6.97 -20.37
CA SER A 1148 7.88 8.43 -20.25
C SER A 1148 6.58 9.20 -20.48
N GLY A 1149 5.73 8.69 -21.38
CA GLY A 1149 4.36 9.15 -21.56
C GLY A 1149 3.62 9.10 -20.22
N TYR A 1150 3.39 7.90 -19.67
CA TYR A 1150 2.51 7.79 -18.51
C TYR A 1150 2.97 8.62 -17.30
N ILE A 1151 4.29 8.69 -17.06
CA ILE A 1151 4.89 9.58 -16.04
C ILE A 1151 4.36 11.02 -16.18
N ASN A 1152 4.36 11.58 -17.39
CA ASN A 1152 3.85 12.92 -17.65
C ASN A 1152 2.33 13.06 -17.45
N ARG A 1153 1.53 12.01 -17.68
CA ARG A 1153 0.09 12.05 -17.34
C ARG A 1153 -0.12 12.16 -15.83
N LEU A 1154 0.62 11.37 -15.05
CA LEU A 1154 0.53 11.41 -13.59
C LEU A 1154 0.97 12.78 -13.06
N ARG A 1155 2.09 13.34 -13.58
CA ARG A 1155 2.52 14.72 -13.31
C ARG A 1155 1.40 15.74 -13.51
N GLY A 1156 0.67 15.61 -14.62
CA GLY A 1156 -0.47 16.46 -14.93
C GLY A 1156 -1.66 16.32 -13.97
N TYR A 1157 -2.03 15.08 -13.62
CA TYR A 1157 -3.09 14.84 -12.64
C TYR A 1157 -2.72 15.35 -11.22
N TYR A 1158 -1.43 15.35 -10.85
CA TYR A 1158 -0.93 15.93 -9.60
C TYR A 1158 -0.85 17.45 -9.58
N GLY A 1159 -1.02 18.13 -10.72
CA GLY A 1159 -0.92 19.58 -10.79
C GLY A 1159 0.48 20.14 -11.09
N PHE A 1160 1.50 19.29 -11.34
CA PHE A 1160 2.83 19.79 -11.72
C PHE A 1160 2.77 20.56 -13.04
N SER A 1161 3.50 21.68 -13.10
CA SER A 1161 3.73 22.38 -14.36
C SER A 1161 4.54 21.52 -15.34
N MET A 1162 4.03 21.37 -16.56
CA MET A 1162 4.76 20.70 -17.65
C MET A 1162 6.02 21.45 -18.10
N MET A 1163 6.22 22.70 -17.63
CA MET A 1163 7.48 23.44 -17.77
C MET A 1163 8.63 22.81 -16.97
N ASN A 1164 8.33 21.84 -16.10
CA ASN A 1164 9.29 21.01 -15.38
C ASN A 1164 9.30 19.57 -15.94
N SER A 1165 9.02 19.37 -17.24
CA SER A 1165 9.04 18.07 -17.90
C SER A 1165 9.75 18.15 -19.25
N TRP A 1166 10.97 17.63 -19.31
CA TRP A 1166 11.83 17.59 -20.50
C TRP A 1166 11.88 16.22 -21.16
N TYR A 1167 12.55 16.16 -22.31
CA TYR A 1167 13.08 14.92 -22.88
C TYR A 1167 14.59 15.03 -23.11
N GLY A 1168 15.31 13.91 -23.02
CA GLY A 1168 16.77 13.87 -23.17
C GLY A 1168 17.30 14.13 -24.59
N SER A 1169 16.44 14.15 -25.61
CA SER A 1169 16.78 14.49 -27.00
C SER A 1169 16.56 15.98 -27.28
N PRO A 1170 17.50 16.69 -27.92
CA PRO A 1170 17.47 18.15 -27.99
C PRO A 1170 16.31 18.67 -28.87
N GLU A 1171 16.04 17.97 -29.97
CA GLU A 1171 14.90 18.23 -30.87
C GLU A 1171 13.53 18.15 -30.19
N GLN A 1172 13.40 17.44 -29.06
CA GLN A 1172 12.14 17.25 -28.33
C GLN A 1172 12.22 17.71 -26.86
N LYS A 1173 13.31 18.38 -26.46
CA LYS A 1173 13.60 18.74 -25.06
C LYS A 1173 12.44 19.44 -24.38
N TYR A 1174 11.78 20.36 -25.08
CA TYR A 1174 10.70 21.19 -24.53
C TYR A 1174 9.29 20.77 -25.00
N ILE A 1175 9.09 19.59 -25.60
CA ILE A 1175 7.82 19.22 -26.24
C ILE A 1175 6.63 19.00 -25.26
N MET A 1176 6.85 19.06 -23.95
CA MET A 1176 5.78 19.13 -22.93
C MET A 1176 5.43 20.56 -22.50
N HIS A 1177 6.32 21.52 -22.73
CA HIS A 1177 6.17 22.92 -22.32
C HIS A 1177 5.10 23.65 -23.14
N GLU A 1178 4.73 23.10 -24.30
CA GLU A 1178 3.75 23.67 -25.21
C GLU A 1178 2.49 22.81 -25.29
N TRP A 1179 1.33 23.46 -25.14
CA TRP A 1179 0.05 22.84 -25.44
C TRP A 1179 -0.16 22.86 -26.96
N GLU A 1180 -0.02 21.68 -27.54
CA GLU A 1180 -0.38 21.32 -28.91
C GLU A 1180 -1.67 20.47 -28.90
N ASN A 1181 -2.42 20.44 -29.99
CA ASN A 1181 -3.50 19.46 -30.15
C ASN A 1181 -2.92 18.04 -30.34
N VAL A 1182 -3.65 17.02 -29.89
CA VAL A 1182 -3.27 15.61 -30.08
C VAL A 1182 -3.15 15.28 -31.57
N ASN A 1183 -2.03 14.67 -31.99
CA ASN A 1183 -1.65 14.52 -33.40
C ASN A 1183 -1.08 13.12 -33.71
N LEU A 1184 -0.27 12.99 -34.77
CA LEU A 1184 0.34 11.72 -35.18
C LEU A 1184 1.26 11.14 -34.09
N ASP A 1185 1.40 9.81 -34.06
CA ASP A 1185 1.98 9.07 -32.93
C ASP A 1185 1.32 9.40 -31.58
N THR A 1186 0.00 9.17 -31.49
CA THR A 1186 -0.89 9.30 -30.30
C THR A 1186 -0.47 8.50 -29.04
N TYR A 1187 0.74 7.92 -29.03
CA TYR A 1187 1.36 7.14 -27.96
C TYR A 1187 2.75 7.69 -27.54
N ALA A 1188 3.28 8.72 -28.21
CA ALA A 1188 4.68 9.14 -28.11
C ALA A 1188 5.00 10.06 -26.92
N LYS A 1189 4.04 10.90 -26.54
CA LYS A 1189 3.98 11.77 -25.35
C LYS A 1189 2.53 11.88 -24.91
N GLU A 1190 2.28 12.39 -23.71
CA GLU A 1190 0.91 12.74 -23.27
C GLU A 1190 0.61 14.22 -23.56
N TRP A 1191 -0.66 14.61 -23.55
CA TRP A 1191 -1.12 15.98 -23.80
C TRP A 1191 -1.97 16.55 -22.65
N PRO A 1192 -1.97 17.88 -22.42
CA PRO A 1192 -2.71 18.52 -21.32
C PRO A 1192 -4.21 18.24 -21.31
N ASP A 1193 -4.79 17.95 -22.48
CA ASP A 1193 -6.17 17.50 -22.68
C ASP A 1193 -6.62 16.37 -21.76
N ALA A 1194 -5.72 15.57 -21.19
CA ALA A 1194 -6.06 14.49 -20.26
C ALA A 1194 -6.34 14.95 -18.83
N TRP A 1195 -5.84 16.12 -18.39
CA TRP A 1195 -5.91 16.57 -16.98
C TRP A 1195 -6.28 18.04 -16.78
N ILE A 1196 -6.00 18.95 -17.72
CA ILE A 1196 -6.34 20.37 -17.56
C ILE A 1196 -7.85 20.56 -17.70
N GLY A 1197 -8.44 21.34 -16.77
CA GLY A 1197 -9.84 21.78 -16.82
C GLY A 1197 -10.90 20.68 -16.73
N ILE A 1198 -10.52 19.40 -16.59
CA ILE A 1198 -11.45 18.27 -16.76
C ILE A 1198 -12.58 18.22 -15.72
N ASP A 1199 -12.45 18.87 -14.56
CA ASP A 1199 -13.54 18.94 -13.56
C ASP A 1199 -14.66 19.94 -13.91
N GLY A 1200 -14.52 20.68 -15.01
CA GLY A 1200 -15.52 21.60 -15.54
C GLY A 1200 -16.22 21.08 -16.82
N ASP A 1201 -17.31 21.75 -17.18
CA ASP A 1201 -18.11 21.47 -18.39
C ASP A 1201 -17.70 22.37 -19.55
N VAL A 1202 -16.38 22.57 -19.69
CA VAL A 1202 -15.76 23.43 -20.69
C VAL A 1202 -14.67 22.65 -21.40
N GLN A 1203 -14.49 22.93 -22.69
CA GLN A 1203 -13.39 22.33 -23.44
C GLN A 1203 -12.11 23.01 -22.97
N PRO A 1204 -11.10 22.25 -22.50
CA PRO A 1204 -9.84 22.83 -22.07
C PRO A 1204 -9.16 23.50 -23.28
N SER A 1205 -8.61 24.70 -23.06
CA SER A 1205 -8.01 25.53 -24.12
C SER A 1205 -6.94 26.45 -23.55
N ARG A 1206 -5.79 26.54 -24.25
CA ARG A 1206 -4.58 27.33 -23.92
C ARG A 1206 -4.82 28.81 -23.60
N ASP A 1207 -5.94 29.40 -24.04
CA ASP A 1207 -6.30 30.80 -23.76
C ASP A 1207 -7.15 30.97 -22.48
N LYS A 1208 -7.41 29.90 -21.72
CA LYS A 1208 -8.28 29.89 -20.52
C LYS A 1208 -7.69 29.14 -19.31
N PHE A 1209 -6.71 28.26 -19.55
CA PHE A 1209 -6.01 27.45 -18.55
C PHE A 1209 -4.54 27.39 -18.94
#